data_AF-A0A2I0U7G7-F1
#
_entry.id   AF-A0A2I0U7G7-F1
#
_cell.length_a   1.000
_cell.length_b   1.000
_cell.length_c   1.000
_cell.angle_alpha   90.00
_cell.angle_beta   90.00
_cell.angle_gamma   90.00
#
_symmetry.space_group_name_H-M   'P 1'
#
loop_
_entity.id
_entity.type
_entity.pdbx_description
1 polymer ?
#
loop_
_entity_poly.entity_id
_entity_poly.type
_entity_poly.pdbx_seq_one_letter_code
_entity_poly.pdbx_strand_id
1 'polypeptide(L)'
;MESFQPVAKFDINRSYEKINQIQEELSTAKMKLETKVQHLSEKRFYLEVLKKREDSLEKQKAELINQKSHLLKIFTDVKRKMTEEEDNFTREVTEFNNEYGLTSNRYLLIKKKVKTEINDLENEAALLKNEMESMEHKNVQLNALQLQKSELKQDLFTLQSELKDLEKVIREAERMTKDLEAEKVQVTKKPQTDPECLRLKKELENCKDDDWESICETLRTEIEILQMVESRSNWSDLVRVISNEACLTQGDLFWHYPAKSQMQLGTQASCSSGGKISATNPLTIKASNFRPHRKTRFLIHGHLVGADLLWITNICRLMFHTEDVNCILTDWRGGSSGLYTDAVNNVRIVGAELVYLVNLLEKDYGYSPANIHFIGHSLGAHAAGEAGRRKPGIGRITGLDPAGPLFQYTPTMVRLDPSDAKFVDIIHTHAGHLFFDFAPGILQTCGHLDFYPNGGKKMPGCKQLRVPPATRNINDLMRGYRAFGCGHKRSLRYYAESIITPDGFVGYQCDTYQDFVLGDCFPCPKEGCPLMGHYADKFLHKTEKEEQRVYLNTGPSTPYARWRKEIRVRVSATETMKGNIDIALTGTNGISKKYTIDKWSIQKGKKKEGRWKKKEKRKKKGREEKKEKREKERRVGGGEKTKKEHRQPNSLVETSYLFSKRTLACFQKHLIAYVSGV
;
A
#
# COMPACT_ATOMS: atom_id res chain seq x y z
N MET A 1 32.73 -123.45 35.20
CA MET A 1 33.33 -122.24 34.59
C MET A 1 32.41 -121.55 33.57
N GLU A 2 31.14 -121.94 33.40
CA GLU A 2 30.28 -121.48 32.29
C GLU A 2 29.18 -120.46 32.66
N SER A 3 29.06 -120.00 33.91
CA SER A 3 28.05 -119.00 34.31
C SER A 3 28.54 -117.55 34.37
N PHE A 4 29.85 -117.29 34.19
CA PHE A 4 30.45 -115.96 34.37
C PHE A 4 30.57 -115.12 33.08
N GLN A 5 30.53 -115.74 31.89
CA GLN A 5 30.69 -115.04 30.60
C GLN A 5 29.54 -114.10 30.20
N PRO A 6 28.25 -114.42 30.43
CA PRO A 6 27.15 -113.55 30.00
C PRO A 6 27.04 -112.25 30.81
N VAL A 7 27.31 -112.32 32.12
CA VAL A 7 27.23 -111.18 33.05
C VAL A 7 28.34 -110.17 32.76
N ALA A 8 29.57 -110.65 32.58
CA ALA A 8 30.70 -109.79 32.21
C ALA A 8 30.45 -109.05 30.88
N LYS A 9 29.85 -109.72 29.89
CA LYS A 9 29.54 -109.10 28.58
C LYS A 9 28.44 -108.04 28.69
N PHE A 10 27.44 -108.26 29.54
CA PHE A 10 26.38 -107.28 29.81
C PHE A 10 26.94 -106.03 30.51
N ASP A 11 27.78 -106.21 31.53
CA ASP A 11 28.39 -105.09 32.26
C ASP A 11 29.39 -104.29 31.40
N ILE A 12 30.10 -104.96 30.50
CA ILE A 12 30.96 -104.31 29.50
C ILE A 12 30.12 -103.46 28.54
N ASN A 13 29.04 -103.99 27.98
CA ASN A 13 28.17 -103.24 27.07
C ASN A 13 27.51 -102.04 27.76
N ARG A 14 27.04 -102.22 29.00
CA ARG A 14 26.48 -101.12 29.82
C ARG A 14 27.52 -100.04 30.11
N SER A 15 28.78 -100.42 30.27
CA SER A 15 29.89 -99.48 30.45
C SER A 15 30.19 -98.72 29.17
N TYR A 16 30.17 -99.39 28.00
CA TYR A 16 30.32 -98.74 26.69
C TYR A 16 29.19 -97.74 26.40
N GLU A 17 27.94 -98.07 26.71
CA GLU A 17 26.81 -97.14 26.55
C GLU A 17 26.96 -95.88 27.41
N LYS A 18 27.37 -96.04 28.68
CA LYS A 18 27.66 -94.90 29.56
C LYS A 18 28.80 -94.04 29.04
N ILE A 19 29.86 -94.66 28.52
CA ILE A 19 31.00 -93.94 27.93
C ILE A 19 30.53 -93.12 26.73
N ASN A 20 29.74 -93.71 25.81
CA ASN A 20 29.22 -93.03 24.64
C ASN A 20 28.31 -91.84 25.02
N GLN A 21 27.44 -92.03 26.01
CA GLN A 21 26.55 -90.98 26.50
C GLN A 21 27.33 -89.80 27.11
N ILE A 22 28.36 -90.08 27.91
CA ILE A 22 29.26 -89.05 28.46
C ILE A 22 30.01 -88.33 27.33
N GLN A 23 30.43 -89.06 26.29
CA GLN A 23 31.11 -88.48 25.13
C GLN A 23 30.23 -87.50 24.35
N GLU A 24 28.95 -87.82 24.21
CA GLU A 24 27.97 -86.97 23.53
C GLU A 24 27.62 -85.72 24.36
N GLU A 25 27.48 -85.88 25.68
CA GLU A 25 27.31 -84.76 26.61
C GLU A 25 28.53 -83.83 26.61
N LEU A 26 29.74 -84.40 26.60
CA LEU A 26 31.00 -83.65 26.53
C LEU A 26 31.12 -82.89 25.20
N SER A 27 30.76 -83.52 24.07
CA SER A 27 30.72 -82.88 22.76
C SER A 27 29.76 -81.68 22.74
N THR A 28 28.56 -81.86 23.29
CA THR A 28 27.54 -80.81 23.38
C THR A 28 27.98 -79.65 24.27
N ALA A 29 28.62 -79.95 25.42
CA ALA A 29 29.17 -78.96 26.32
C ALA A 29 30.32 -78.16 25.67
N LYS A 30 31.19 -78.83 24.92
CA LYS A 30 32.29 -78.21 24.16
C LYS A 30 31.76 -77.23 23.11
N MET A 31 30.77 -77.63 22.32
CA MET A 31 30.17 -76.75 21.30
C MET A 31 29.50 -75.50 21.92
N LYS A 32 28.81 -75.67 23.06
CA LYS A 32 28.25 -74.53 23.82
C LYS A 32 29.33 -73.60 24.35
N LEU A 33 30.46 -74.13 24.81
CA LEU A 33 31.58 -73.34 25.30
C LEU A 33 32.23 -72.54 24.16
N GLU A 34 32.49 -73.17 23.02
CA GLU A 34 33.03 -72.51 21.82
C GLU A 34 32.14 -71.36 21.35
N THR A 35 30.82 -71.57 21.31
CA THR A 35 29.85 -70.52 20.95
C THR A 35 29.91 -69.34 21.94
N LYS A 36 30.03 -69.61 23.25
CA LYS A 36 30.16 -68.56 24.27
C LYS A 36 31.49 -67.80 24.15
N VAL A 37 32.58 -68.50 23.84
CA VAL A 37 33.90 -67.89 23.61
C VAL A 37 33.85 -66.95 22.41
N GLN A 38 33.19 -67.33 21.33
CA GLN A 38 33.01 -66.50 20.15
C GLN A 38 32.12 -65.27 20.43
N HIS A 39 31.05 -65.44 21.19
CA HIS A 39 30.22 -64.30 21.60
C HIS A 39 30.97 -63.33 22.54
N LEU A 40 31.87 -63.84 23.38
CA LEU A 40 32.74 -63.04 24.23
C LEU A 40 33.79 -62.26 23.42
N SER A 41 34.38 -62.86 22.39
CA SER A 41 35.35 -62.17 21.53
C SER A 41 34.68 -61.04 20.73
N GLU A 42 33.47 -61.26 20.21
CA GLU A 42 32.68 -60.21 19.55
C GLU A 42 32.37 -59.04 20.50
N LYS A 43 31.92 -59.33 21.73
CA LYS A 43 31.67 -58.29 22.74
C LYS A 43 32.94 -57.52 23.10
N ARG A 44 34.10 -58.19 23.16
CA ARG A 44 35.39 -57.56 23.43
C ARG A 44 35.78 -56.61 22.30
N PHE A 45 35.58 -57.01 21.05
CA PHE A 45 35.81 -56.16 19.88
C PHE A 45 34.91 -54.91 19.89
N TYR A 46 33.61 -55.08 20.16
CA TYR A 46 32.68 -53.94 20.27
C TYR A 46 33.07 -52.96 21.38
N LEU A 47 33.52 -53.46 22.53
CA LEU A 47 33.98 -52.62 23.63
C LEU A 47 35.21 -51.78 23.21
N GLU A 48 36.12 -52.35 22.42
CA GLU A 48 37.32 -51.67 21.96
C GLU A 48 37.02 -50.57 20.92
N VAL A 49 36.05 -50.83 20.03
CA VAL A 49 35.52 -49.82 19.10
C VAL A 49 34.83 -48.67 19.85
N LEU A 50 34.08 -48.97 20.92
CA LEU A 50 33.44 -47.93 21.73
C LEU A 50 34.46 -47.06 22.46
N LYS A 51 35.52 -47.65 23.03
CA LYS A 51 36.61 -46.89 23.66
C LYS A 51 37.29 -45.94 22.68
N LYS A 52 37.63 -46.41 21.47
CA LYS A 52 38.19 -45.56 20.41
C LYS A 52 37.29 -44.37 20.05
N ARG A 53 35.97 -44.57 20.09
CA ARG A 53 34.99 -43.51 19.80
C ARG A 53 34.86 -42.52 20.96
N GLU A 54 34.94 -43.00 22.20
CA GLU A 54 34.98 -42.17 23.41
C GLU A 54 36.21 -41.25 23.39
N ASP A 55 37.41 -41.81 23.14
CA ASP A 55 38.66 -41.05 23.01
C ASP A 55 38.56 -39.95 21.93
N SER A 56 37.94 -40.30 20.78
CA SER A 56 37.73 -39.35 19.69
C SER A 56 36.78 -38.21 20.07
N LEU A 57 35.73 -38.50 20.84
CA LEU A 57 34.77 -37.51 21.33
C LEU A 57 35.40 -36.61 22.41
N GLU A 58 36.24 -37.16 23.29
CA GLU A 58 36.99 -36.37 24.27
C GLU A 58 37.94 -35.39 23.59
N LYS A 59 38.64 -35.84 22.53
CA LYS A 59 39.50 -34.96 21.72
C LYS A 59 38.71 -33.83 21.05
N GLN A 60 37.54 -34.13 20.49
CA GLN A 60 36.65 -33.10 19.91
C GLN A 60 36.12 -32.12 20.96
N LYS A 61 35.79 -32.60 22.16
CA LYS A 61 35.37 -31.76 23.28
C LYS A 61 36.48 -30.79 23.70
N ALA A 62 37.72 -31.26 23.80
CA ALA A 62 38.87 -30.42 24.13
C ALA A 62 39.09 -29.30 23.09
N GLU A 63 38.98 -29.63 21.79
CA GLU A 63 39.08 -28.66 20.70
C GLU A 63 37.99 -27.58 20.78
N LEU A 64 36.73 -27.98 21.01
CA LEU A 64 35.61 -27.04 21.17
C LEU A 64 35.76 -26.12 22.39
N ILE A 65 36.32 -26.64 23.49
CA ILE A 65 36.62 -25.82 24.68
C ILE A 65 37.68 -24.78 24.34
N ASN A 66 38.72 -25.15 23.59
CA ASN A 66 39.76 -24.23 23.16
C ASN A 66 39.21 -23.14 22.22
N GLN A 67 38.36 -23.51 21.25
CA GLN A 67 37.68 -22.55 20.36
C GLN A 67 36.79 -21.59 21.13
N LYS A 68 36.03 -22.10 22.12
CA LYS A 68 35.21 -21.26 23.00
C LYS A 68 36.06 -20.25 23.78
N SER A 69 37.21 -20.69 24.32
CA SER A 69 38.14 -19.82 25.05
C SER A 69 38.70 -18.71 24.14
N HIS A 70 39.06 -19.05 22.90
CA HIS A 70 39.55 -18.08 21.92
C HIS A 70 38.49 -17.04 21.55
N LEU A 71 37.26 -17.48 21.26
CA LEU A 71 36.14 -16.58 20.95
C LEU A 71 35.79 -15.67 22.14
N LEU A 72 35.88 -16.18 23.37
CA LEU A 72 35.62 -15.37 24.56
C LEU A 72 36.65 -14.25 24.72
N LYS A 73 37.93 -14.53 24.44
CA LYS A 73 39.00 -13.52 24.43
C LYS A 73 38.73 -12.43 23.39
N ILE A 74 38.39 -12.83 22.15
CA ILE A 74 38.04 -11.87 21.09
C ILE A 74 36.86 -11.00 21.51
N PHE A 75 35.82 -11.61 22.10
CA PHE A 75 34.64 -10.88 22.55
C PHE A 75 34.99 -9.86 23.65
N THR A 76 35.82 -10.23 24.62
CA THR A 76 36.29 -9.28 25.65
C THR A 76 37.13 -8.15 25.06
N ASP A 77 37.99 -8.43 24.08
CA ASP A 77 38.80 -7.40 23.42
C ASP A 77 37.94 -6.42 22.62
N VAL A 78 36.94 -6.92 21.89
CA VAL A 78 35.98 -6.08 21.15
C VAL A 78 35.16 -5.24 22.11
N LYS A 79 34.69 -5.82 23.22
CA LYS A 79 33.93 -5.08 24.24
C LYS A 79 34.76 -3.96 24.85
N ARG A 80 36.04 -4.22 25.18
CA ARG A 80 36.97 -3.20 25.70
C ARG A 80 37.18 -2.07 24.70
N LYS A 81 37.47 -2.39 23.43
CA LYS A 81 37.63 -1.38 22.37
C LYS A 81 36.39 -0.52 22.17
N MET A 82 35.20 -1.13 22.23
CA MET A 82 33.94 -0.40 22.13
C MET A 82 33.78 0.61 23.27
N THR A 83 34.11 0.23 24.51
CA THR A 83 34.09 1.15 25.66
C THR A 83 35.14 2.25 25.54
N GLU A 84 36.35 1.94 25.06
CA GLU A 84 37.39 2.94 24.81
C GLU A 84 36.98 3.98 23.75
N GLU A 85 36.32 3.54 22.68
CA GLU A 85 35.78 4.44 21.63
C GLU A 85 34.60 5.28 22.15
N GLU A 86 33.74 4.71 23.00
CA GLU A 86 32.64 5.44 23.64
C GLU A 86 33.15 6.53 24.60
N ASP A 87 34.18 6.22 25.39
CA ASP A 87 34.85 7.19 26.26
C ASP A 87 35.58 8.27 25.45
N ASN A 88 36.28 7.89 24.38
CA ASN A 88 36.93 8.85 23.47
C ASN A 88 35.92 9.79 22.83
N PHE A 89 34.81 9.26 22.29
CA PHE A 89 33.75 10.06 21.69
C PHE A 89 33.13 11.02 22.71
N THR A 90 32.86 10.54 23.92
CA THR A 90 32.29 11.37 25.00
C THR A 90 33.24 12.48 25.42
N ARG A 91 34.55 12.20 25.48
CA ARG A 91 35.58 13.21 25.75
C ARG A 91 35.67 14.23 24.62
N GLU A 92 35.73 13.80 23.37
CA GLU A 92 35.76 14.70 22.20
C GLU A 92 34.53 15.61 22.13
N VAL A 93 33.33 15.08 22.40
CA VAL A 93 32.10 15.89 22.47
C VAL A 93 32.16 16.88 23.63
N THR A 94 32.72 16.49 24.77
CA THR A 94 32.86 17.37 25.94
C THR A 94 33.89 18.48 25.68
N GLU A 95 35.04 18.14 25.10
CA GLU A 95 36.07 19.10 24.68
C GLU A 95 35.53 20.06 23.62
N PHE A 96 34.83 19.55 22.59
CA PHE A 96 34.16 20.39 21.59
C PHE A 96 33.13 21.33 22.23
N ASN A 97 32.32 20.85 23.17
CA ASN A 97 31.33 21.69 23.86
C ASN A 97 31.98 22.78 24.72
N ASN A 98 33.15 22.50 25.31
CA ASN A 98 33.91 23.44 26.12
C ASN A 98 34.69 24.44 25.26
N GLU A 99 35.35 23.99 24.20
CA GLU A 99 36.17 24.78 23.28
C GLU A 99 35.33 25.81 22.51
N TYR A 100 34.11 25.44 22.09
CA TYR A 100 33.18 26.33 21.41
C TYR A 100 32.19 27.04 22.35
N GLY A 101 32.32 26.85 23.68
CA GLY A 101 31.50 27.54 24.69
C GLY A 101 29.98 27.34 24.54
N LEU A 102 29.55 26.21 23.97
CA LEU A 102 28.16 25.96 23.55
C LEU A 102 27.16 25.90 24.72
N THR A 103 27.63 25.69 25.94
CA THR A 103 26.80 25.72 27.16
C THR A 103 26.63 27.13 27.71
N SER A 104 27.69 27.95 27.72
CA SER A 104 27.67 29.32 28.27
C SER A 104 27.10 30.38 27.29
N ASN A 105 27.25 30.18 25.98
CA ASN A 105 26.79 31.17 24.98
C ASN A 105 25.39 30.91 24.41
N ARG A 106 24.79 29.75 24.67
CA ARG A 106 23.47 29.40 24.11
C ARG A 106 22.35 30.29 24.65
N TYR A 107 22.37 30.64 25.94
CA TYR A 107 21.36 31.55 26.51
C TYR A 107 21.48 32.98 25.94
N LEU A 108 22.70 33.48 25.78
CA LEU A 108 22.96 34.80 25.21
C LEU A 108 22.63 34.88 23.71
N LEU A 109 22.97 33.85 22.93
CA LEU A 109 22.61 33.76 21.50
C LEU A 109 21.10 33.59 21.30
N ILE A 110 20.43 32.76 22.10
CA ILE A 110 18.96 32.63 22.05
C ILE A 110 18.32 33.95 22.44
N LYS A 111 18.76 34.61 23.53
CA LYS A 111 18.23 35.91 23.95
C LYS A 111 18.46 36.99 22.91
N LYS A 112 19.62 37.01 22.24
CA LYS A 112 19.92 37.98 21.17
C LYS A 112 19.09 37.69 19.92
N LYS A 113 18.96 36.42 19.52
CA LYS A 113 18.16 36.00 18.37
C LYS A 113 16.67 36.27 18.58
N VAL A 114 16.13 35.90 19.74
CA VAL A 114 14.74 36.21 20.13
C VAL A 114 14.50 37.72 20.15
N LYS A 115 15.47 38.51 20.63
CA LYS A 115 15.34 39.98 20.62
C LYS A 115 15.33 40.57 19.20
N THR A 116 16.18 40.06 18.29
CA THR A 116 16.17 40.48 16.88
C THR A 116 14.86 40.08 16.21
N GLU A 117 14.40 38.84 16.44
CA GLU A 117 13.20 38.27 15.81
C GLU A 117 11.93 38.98 16.30
N ILE A 118 11.85 39.37 17.58
CA ILE A 118 10.78 40.24 18.10
C ILE A 118 10.80 41.61 17.42
N ASN A 119 11.97 42.23 17.26
CA ASN A 119 12.10 43.54 16.65
C ASN A 119 11.72 43.51 15.15
N ASP A 120 12.06 42.44 14.44
CA ASP A 120 11.66 42.25 13.04
C ASP A 120 10.15 42.05 12.91
N LEU A 121 9.54 41.26 13.81
CA LEU A 121 8.08 41.09 13.87
C LEU A 121 7.33 42.38 14.24
N GLU A 122 7.89 43.20 15.13
CA GLU A 122 7.34 44.51 15.48
C GLU A 122 7.41 45.49 14.29
N ASN A 123 8.49 45.44 13.50
CA ASN A 123 8.62 46.23 12.27
C ASN A 123 7.63 45.77 11.18
N GLU A 124 7.46 44.46 10.98
CA GLU A 124 6.45 43.92 10.07
C GLU A 124 5.03 44.28 10.50
N ALA A 125 4.73 44.21 11.80
CA ALA A 125 3.44 44.63 12.34
C ALA A 125 3.18 46.13 12.11
N ALA A 126 4.20 46.98 12.24
CA ALA A 126 4.10 48.40 11.95
C ALA A 126 3.86 48.69 10.46
N LEU A 127 4.55 47.95 9.57
CA LEU A 127 4.34 48.02 8.12
C LEU A 127 2.91 47.61 7.75
N LEU A 128 2.44 46.48 8.26
CA LEU A 128 1.08 46.00 8.03
C LEU A 128 0.03 46.98 8.56
N LYS A 129 0.28 47.61 9.70
CA LYS A 129 -0.61 48.64 10.25
C LYS A 129 -0.72 49.85 9.30
N ASN A 130 0.39 50.33 8.77
CA ASN A 130 0.39 51.44 7.81
C ASN A 130 -0.32 51.06 6.50
N GLU A 131 -0.15 49.81 6.02
CA GLU A 131 -0.88 49.31 4.86
C GLU A 131 -2.39 49.22 5.13
N MET A 132 -2.80 48.77 6.31
CA MET A 132 -4.20 48.73 6.72
C MET A 132 -4.81 50.13 6.76
N GLU A 133 -4.13 51.12 7.34
CA GLU A 133 -4.57 52.52 7.37
C GLU A 133 -4.66 53.10 5.94
N SER A 134 -3.71 52.76 5.06
CA SER A 134 -3.78 53.13 3.64
C SER A 134 -4.97 52.50 2.92
N MET A 135 -5.26 51.21 3.18
CA MET A 135 -6.42 50.53 2.61
C MET A 135 -7.73 51.13 3.11
N GLU A 136 -7.81 51.52 4.37
CA GLU A 136 -8.98 52.18 4.95
C GLU A 136 -9.25 53.53 4.28
N HIS A 137 -8.21 54.35 4.06
CA HIS A 137 -8.34 55.59 3.32
C HIS A 137 -8.77 55.37 1.85
N LYS A 138 -8.23 54.35 1.18
CA LYS A 138 -8.67 53.96 -0.18
C LYS A 138 -10.12 53.50 -0.20
N ASN A 139 -10.59 52.83 0.85
CA ASN A 139 -11.98 52.39 0.98
C ASN A 139 -12.93 53.59 1.15
N VAL A 140 -12.54 54.61 1.91
CA VAL A 140 -13.29 55.88 2.01
C VAL A 140 -13.40 56.57 0.64
N GLN A 141 -12.28 56.65 -0.10
CA GLN A 141 -12.28 57.20 -1.47
C GLN A 141 -13.17 56.38 -2.41
N LEU A 142 -13.14 55.05 -2.32
CA LEU A 142 -13.98 54.17 -3.12
C LEU A 142 -15.47 54.41 -2.82
N ASN A 143 -15.85 54.57 -1.56
CA ASN A 143 -17.22 54.89 -1.16
C ASN A 143 -17.67 56.26 -1.69
N ALA A 144 -16.80 57.27 -1.64
CA ALA A 144 -17.08 58.58 -2.22
C ALA A 144 -17.28 58.50 -3.75
N LEU A 145 -16.45 57.74 -4.45
CA LEU A 145 -16.59 57.50 -5.89
C LEU A 145 -17.87 56.72 -6.22
N GLN A 146 -18.29 55.77 -5.37
CA GLN A 146 -19.56 55.06 -5.53
C GLN A 146 -20.77 55.99 -5.36
N LEU A 147 -20.69 56.96 -4.43
CA LEU A 147 -21.73 57.96 -4.24
C LEU A 147 -21.81 58.89 -5.47
N GLN A 148 -20.68 59.42 -5.94
CA GLN A 148 -20.65 60.23 -7.16
C GLN A 148 -21.19 59.47 -8.38
N LYS A 149 -20.84 58.18 -8.51
CA LYS A 149 -21.41 57.32 -9.56
C LYS A 149 -22.94 57.23 -9.47
N SER A 150 -23.51 57.20 -8.27
CA SER A 150 -24.97 57.16 -8.09
C SER A 150 -25.64 58.49 -8.45
N GLU A 151 -25.01 59.62 -8.09
CA GLU A 151 -25.47 60.97 -8.45
C GLU A 151 -25.44 61.16 -9.97
N LEU A 152 -24.30 60.89 -10.61
CA LEU A 152 -24.15 60.94 -12.07
C LEU A 152 -25.16 60.05 -12.80
N LYS A 153 -25.51 58.90 -12.23
CA LYS A 153 -26.51 58.00 -12.80
C LYS A 153 -27.93 58.60 -12.70
N GLN A 154 -28.20 59.34 -11.64
CA GLN A 154 -29.47 60.04 -11.47
C GLN A 154 -29.56 61.24 -12.43
N ASP A 155 -28.49 62.02 -12.57
CA ASP A 155 -28.41 63.13 -13.52
C ASP A 155 -28.59 62.64 -14.96
N LEU A 156 -27.94 61.53 -15.33
CA LEU A 156 -28.13 60.90 -16.64
C LEU A 156 -29.60 60.52 -16.89
N PHE A 157 -30.30 60.03 -15.86
CA PHE A 157 -31.72 59.69 -15.99
C PHE A 157 -32.58 60.93 -16.20
N THR A 158 -32.28 62.03 -15.50
CA THR A 158 -32.94 63.33 -15.69
C THR A 158 -32.74 63.86 -17.10
N LEU A 159 -31.49 63.89 -17.58
CA LEU A 159 -31.16 64.33 -18.93
C LEU A 159 -31.82 63.47 -20.01
N GLN A 160 -31.93 62.17 -19.81
CA GLN A 160 -32.68 61.28 -20.71
C GLN A 160 -34.17 61.62 -20.78
N SER A 161 -34.77 62.05 -19.66
CA SER A 161 -36.16 62.52 -19.63
C SER A 161 -36.30 63.84 -20.39
N GLU A 162 -35.43 64.81 -20.12
CA GLU A 162 -35.44 66.12 -20.81
C GLU A 162 -35.24 65.98 -22.32
N LEU A 163 -34.32 65.12 -22.75
CA LEU A 163 -34.11 64.83 -24.16
C LEU A 163 -35.40 64.29 -24.82
N LYS A 164 -36.12 63.40 -24.14
CA LYS A 164 -37.37 62.84 -24.64
C LYS A 164 -38.47 63.89 -24.77
N ASP A 165 -38.51 64.86 -23.86
CA ASP A 165 -39.44 65.99 -23.91
C ASP A 165 -39.09 66.94 -25.06
N LEU A 166 -37.80 67.27 -25.23
CA LEU A 166 -37.30 68.05 -26.35
C LEU A 166 -37.61 67.39 -27.70
N GLU A 167 -37.37 66.08 -27.84
CA GLU A 167 -37.76 65.34 -29.05
C GLU A 167 -39.26 65.44 -29.35
N LYS A 168 -40.11 65.48 -28.31
CA LYS A 168 -41.55 65.66 -28.48
C LYS A 168 -41.86 67.06 -29.03
N VAL A 169 -41.23 68.10 -28.48
CA VAL A 169 -41.37 69.48 -28.96
C VAL A 169 -40.92 69.60 -30.41
N ILE A 170 -39.78 68.99 -30.78
CA ILE A 170 -39.30 68.97 -32.18
C ILE A 170 -40.34 68.31 -33.09
N ARG A 171 -40.89 67.15 -32.71
CA ARG A 171 -41.95 66.47 -33.49
C ARG A 171 -43.23 67.30 -33.64
N GLU A 172 -43.58 68.11 -32.64
CA GLU A 172 -44.71 69.03 -32.71
C GLU A 172 -44.42 70.21 -33.65
N ALA A 173 -43.23 70.81 -33.54
CA ALA A 173 -42.79 71.88 -34.43
C ALA A 173 -42.71 71.43 -35.89
N GLU A 174 -42.15 70.24 -36.17
CA GLU A 174 -42.12 69.66 -37.52
C GLU A 174 -43.51 69.48 -38.12
N ARG A 175 -44.50 69.12 -37.28
CA ARG A 175 -45.89 68.97 -37.71
C ARG A 175 -46.51 70.33 -38.04
N MET A 176 -46.33 71.31 -37.15
CA MET A 176 -46.81 72.68 -37.40
C MET A 176 -46.20 73.29 -38.66
N THR A 177 -44.90 73.07 -38.90
CA THR A 177 -44.23 73.52 -40.12
C THR A 177 -44.84 72.89 -41.36
N LYS A 178 -45.13 71.58 -41.34
CA LYS A 178 -45.82 70.90 -42.45
C LYS A 178 -47.23 71.44 -42.69
N ASP A 179 -47.97 71.73 -41.62
CA ASP A 179 -49.32 72.29 -41.72
C ASP A 179 -49.28 73.72 -42.31
N LEU A 180 -48.34 74.55 -41.87
CA LEU A 180 -48.11 75.90 -42.41
C LEU A 180 -47.62 75.89 -43.86
N GLU A 181 -46.75 74.94 -44.24
CA GLU A 181 -46.35 74.74 -45.64
C GLU A 181 -47.54 74.35 -46.52
N ALA A 182 -48.43 73.48 -46.02
CA ALA A 182 -49.67 73.12 -46.72
C ALA A 182 -50.62 74.32 -46.85
N GLU A 183 -50.74 75.16 -45.81
CA GLU A 183 -51.54 76.38 -45.84
C GLU A 183 -50.97 77.44 -46.80
N LYS A 184 -49.64 77.61 -46.86
CA LYS A 184 -48.94 78.46 -47.84
C LYS A 184 -49.27 78.05 -49.29
N VAL A 185 -49.36 76.75 -49.57
CA VAL A 185 -49.77 76.22 -50.89
C VAL A 185 -51.26 76.52 -51.19
N GLN A 186 -52.11 76.63 -50.17
CA GLN A 186 -53.50 77.05 -50.35
C GLN A 186 -53.65 78.56 -50.56
N VAL A 187 -52.87 79.39 -49.84
CA VAL A 187 -52.89 80.86 -49.97
C VAL A 187 -52.40 81.31 -51.35
N THR A 188 -51.42 80.61 -51.93
CA THR A 188 -50.92 80.88 -53.30
C THR A 188 -51.94 80.57 -54.41
N LYS A 189 -53.08 79.93 -54.10
CA LYS A 189 -54.19 79.66 -55.03
C LYS A 189 -55.36 80.64 -54.91
N LYS A 190 -55.31 81.64 -54.01
CA LYS A 190 -56.32 82.70 -53.90
C LYS A 190 -56.04 83.85 -54.89
N PRO A 191 -57.06 84.51 -55.48
CA PRO A 191 -56.87 85.56 -56.47
C PRO A 191 -56.20 86.82 -55.89
N GLN A 192 -55.10 87.27 -56.52
CA GLN A 192 -54.22 88.37 -56.07
C GLN A 192 -54.82 89.78 -56.30
N THR A 193 -56.06 90.03 -55.88
CA THR A 193 -56.70 91.37 -56.00
C THR A 193 -57.33 91.87 -54.69
N ASP A 194 -57.03 91.22 -53.56
CA ASP A 194 -57.50 91.62 -52.23
C ASP A 194 -56.56 92.69 -51.60
N PRO A 195 -57.06 93.89 -51.22
CA PRO A 195 -56.29 94.93 -50.54
C PRO A 195 -55.61 94.49 -49.24
N GLU A 196 -56.15 93.49 -48.54
CA GLU A 196 -55.60 92.98 -47.29
C GLU A 196 -54.35 92.11 -47.52
N CYS A 197 -54.28 91.44 -48.67
CA CYS A 197 -53.11 90.65 -49.09
C CYS A 197 -51.92 91.53 -49.49
N LEU A 198 -52.17 92.75 -50.00
CA LEU A 198 -51.13 93.75 -50.28
C LEU A 198 -50.58 94.40 -49.01
N ARG A 199 -51.41 94.56 -47.96
CA ARG A 199 -50.96 95.03 -46.63
C ARG A 199 -50.05 94.00 -45.97
N LEU A 200 -50.48 92.74 -45.93
CA LEU A 200 -49.71 91.63 -45.33
C LEU A 200 -48.40 91.35 -46.07
N LYS A 201 -48.36 91.52 -47.40
CA LYS A 201 -47.12 91.39 -48.17
C LYS A 201 -46.09 92.48 -47.82
N LYS A 202 -46.56 93.70 -47.54
CA LYS A 202 -45.72 94.83 -47.12
C LYS A 202 -45.26 94.71 -45.66
N GLU A 203 -46.08 94.11 -44.79
CA GLU A 203 -45.69 93.76 -43.41
C GLU A 203 -44.68 92.59 -43.38
N LEU A 204 -44.83 91.59 -44.25
CA LEU A 204 -43.87 90.48 -44.38
C LEU A 204 -42.50 90.93 -44.92
N GLU A 205 -42.47 91.94 -45.79
CA GLU A 205 -41.23 92.55 -46.28
C GLU A 205 -40.52 93.42 -45.22
N ASN A 206 -41.24 93.91 -44.21
CA ASN A 206 -40.68 94.58 -43.04
C ASN A 206 -40.25 93.62 -41.92
N CYS A 207 -40.67 92.34 -41.97
CA CYS A 207 -40.22 91.31 -41.03
C CYS A 207 -38.88 90.66 -41.41
N LYS A 208 -38.19 91.20 -42.42
CA LYS A 208 -36.75 90.96 -42.63
C LYS A 208 -35.97 91.82 -41.64
N ASP A 209 -36.15 91.56 -40.36
CA ASP A 209 -35.23 92.08 -39.35
C ASP A 209 -33.95 91.24 -39.41
N ASP A 210 -32.82 91.93 -39.49
CA ASP A 210 -31.45 91.41 -39.54
C ASP A 210 -31.08 90.53 -38.32
N ASP A 211 -31.98 90.38 -37.33
CA ASP A 211 -31.81 89.55 -36.13
C ASP A 211 -32.02 88.05 -36.38
N TRP A 212 -32.91 87.65 -37.31
CA TRP A 212 -33.25 86.22 -37.46
C TRP A 212 -32.19 85.42 -38.22
N GLU A 213 -31.49 86.08 -39.16
CA GLU A 213 -30.39 85.47 -39.91
C GLU A 213 -29.16 85.30 -39.01
N SER A 214 -28.91 86.25 -38.09
CA SER A 214 -27.88 86.15 -37.05
C SER A 214 -28.14 85.03 -36.05
N ILE A 215 -29.39 84.85 -35.61
CA ILE A 215 -29.78 83.73 -34.72
C ILE A 215 -29.65 82.38 -35.44
N CYS A 216 -30.04 82.32 -36.72
CA CYS A 216 -29.87 81.12 -37.53
C CYS A 216 -28.41 80.75 -37.75
N GLU A 217 -27.53 81.73 -37.96
CA GLU A 217 -26.07 81.51 -38.06
C GLU A 217 -25.47 81.09 -36.73
N THR A 218 -25.89 81.71 -35.62
CA THR A 218 -25.44 81.35 -34.25
C THR A 218 -25.80 79.91 -33.91
N LEU A 219 -27.03 79.48 -34.18
CA LEU A 219 -27.46 78.10 -34.00
C LEU A 219 -26.70 77.13 -34.91
N ARG A 220 -26.38 77.54 -36.14
CA ARG A 220 -25.60 76.73 -37.08
C ARG A 220 -24.17 76.51 -36.59
N THR A 221 -23.53 77.56 -36.06
CA THR A 221 -22.20 77.46 -35.44
C THR A 221 -22.24 76.62 -34.16
N GLU A 222 -23.29 76.71 -33.34
CA GLU A 222 -23.41 75.90 -32.12
C GLU A 222 -23.57 74.40 -32.45
N ILE A 223 -24.35 74.07 -33.49
CA ILE A 223 -24.49 72.70 -34.01
C ILE A 223 -23.15 72.17 -34.54
N GLU A 224 -22.39 72.98 -35.28
CA GLU A 224 -21.05 72.60 -35.75
C GLU A 224 -20.06 72.38 -34.60
N ILE A 225 -20.12 73.21 -33.55
CA ILE A 225 -19.30 73.05 -32.34
C ILE A 225 -19.66 71.74 -31.61
N LEU A 226 -20.94 71.43 -31.46
CA LEU A 226 -21.40 70.19 -30.83
C LEU A 226 -20.99 68.95 -31.63
N GLN A 227 -21.07 68.99 -32.96
CA GLN A 227 -20.57 67.92 -33.84
C GLN A 227 -19.03 67.79 -33.78
N MET A 228 -18.29 68.89 -33.61
CA MET A 228 -16.85 68.86 -33.37
C MET A 228 -16.50 68.23 -32.01
N VAL A 229 -17.29 68.49 -30.95
CA VAL A 229 -17.09 67.91 -29.61
C VAL A 229 -17.41 66.40 -29.61
N GLU A 230 -18.43 65.97 -30.36
CA GLU A 230 -18.75 64.56 -30.59
C GLU A 230 -17.59 63.83 -31.31
N SER A 231 -16.98 64.46 -32.32
CA SER A 231 -15.82 63.89 -33.04
C SER A 231 -14.51 63.84 -32.23
N ARG A 232 -14.39 64.64 -31.15
CA ARG A 232 -13.23 64.64 -30.23
C ARG A 232 -13.39 63.69 -29.04
N SER A 233 -14.60 63.27 -28.74
CA SER A 233 -14.88 62.37 -27.62
C SER A 233 -14.70 60.93 -28.08
N ASN A 234 -13.52 60.40 -27.81
CA ASN A 234 -13.08 59.07 -28.23
C ASN A 234 -13.77 57.97 -27.39
N TRP A 235 -15.09 57.83 -27.56
CA TRP A 235 -15.91 56.80 -26.90
C TRP A 235 -15.54 55.38 -27.35
N SER A 236 -14.86 55.24 -28.48
CA SER A 236 -14.28 53.97 -28.97
C SER A 236 -13.12 53.47 -28.12
N ASP A 237 -12.34 54.35 -27.49
CA ASP A 237 -11.19 53.94 -26.69
C ASP A 237 -11.54 53.59 -25.23
N LEU A 238 -12.62 54.16 -24.67
CA LEU A 238 -13.07 53.83 -23.30
C LEU A 238 -13.74 52.44 -23.22
N VAL A 239 -14.46 52.02 -24.27
CA VAL A 239 -15.08 50.68 -24.37
C VAL A 239 -14.03 49.59 -24.63
N ARG A 240 -12.89 49.96 -25.24
CA ARG A 240 -11.76 49.05 -25.49
C ARG A 240 -10.89 48.81 -24.25
N VAL A 241 -10.88 49.73 -23.29
CA VAL A 241 -10.15 49.60 -22.01
C VAL A 241 -10.95 48.78 -20.98
N ILE A 242 -12.28 48.76 -21.03
CA ILE A 242 -13.10 47.93 -20.11
C ILE A 242 -13.27 46.49 -20.63
N SER A 243 -12.96 46.21 -21.90
CA SER A 243 -13.13 44.87 -22.50
C SER A 243 -11.85 44.04 -22.63
N ASN A 244 -10.70 44.52 -22.14
CA ASN A 244 -9.38 43.89 -22.31
C ASN A 244 -8.66 43.51 -20.98
N GLU A 245 -9.41 43.08 -19.96
CA GLU A 245 -8.87 42.39 -18.76
C GLU A 245 -9.33 40.92 -18.63
N ALA A 246 -9.58 40.25 -19.77
CA ALA A 246 -9.94 38.84 -19.76
C ALA A 246 -9.35 38.06 -20.94
N CYS A 247 -8.04 38.14 -21.18
CA CYS A 247 -7.29 37.08 -21.87
C CYS A 247 -5.78 37.38 -21.90
N LEU A 248 -4.96 36.33 -21.78
CA LEU A 248 -3.48 36.29 -21.79
C LEU A 248 -2.87 36.68 -20.42
N THR A 249 -2.40 35.73 -19.63
CA THR A 249 -1.14 35.02 -19.91
C THR A 249 -1.18 33.53 -19.56
N GLN A 250 -1.08 32.70 -20.60
CA GLN A 250 -0.52 31.35 -20.55
C GLN A 250 0.83 31.46 -21.27
N GLY A 251 1.94 31.28 -20.55
CA GLY A 251 3.27 31.31 -21.15
C GLY A 251 4.39 31.57 -20.14
N ASP A 252 4.97 30.48 -19.64
CA ASP A 252 6.38 30.35 -19.26
C ASP A 252 6.96 31.23 -18.13
N LEU A 253 6.61 30.85 -16.90
CA LEU A 253 7.62 30.64 -15.85
C LEU A 253 7.54 29.19 -15.38
N PHE A 254 8.04 28.27 -16.21
CA PHE A 254 8.36 26.91 -15.77
C PHE A 254 9.58 26.97 -14.85
N TRP A 255 9.35 27.17 -13.55
CA TRP A 255 10.12 26.40 -12.58
C TRP A 255 9.88 24.94 -12.94
N HIS A 256 10.95 24.23 -13.28
CA HIS A 256 10.92 22.78 -13.50
C HIS A 256 10.31 22.07 -12.29
N TYR A 257 9.00 21.83 -12.28
CA TYR A 257 8.38 20.87 -11.39
C TYR A 257 8.44 19.49 -12.08
N PRO A 258 9.26 18.54 -11.59
CA PRO A 258 9.43 17.24 -12.23
C PRO A 258 8.18 16.33 -12.11
N ALA A 259 7.16 16.74 -11.34
CA ALA A 259 6.07 15.87 -10.88
C ALA A 259 4.82 15.88 -11.78
N LYS A 260 4.95 15.67 -13.10
CA LYS A 260 3.76 15.38 -13.93
C LYS A 260 3.29 13.93 -13.70
N SER A 261 2.12 13.75 -13.07
CA SER A 261 1.44 12.45 -13.00
C SER A 261 0.54 12.22 -14.23
N GLN A 262 0.66 11.07 -14.86
CA GLN A 262 -0.22 10.59 -15.92
C GLN A 262 -1.15 9.50 -15.37
N MET A 263 -2.45 9.60 -15.67
CA MET A 263 -3.42 8.57 -15.28
C MET A 263 -3.87 7.78 -16.50
N GLN A 264 -3.85 6.45 -16.39
CA GLN A 264 -4.28 5.54 -17.44
C GLN A 264 -5.44 4.68 -16.95
N LEU A 265 -6.56 4.73 -17.66
CA LEU A 265 -7.74 3.92 -17.36
C LEU A 265 -7.70 2.60 -18.15
N GLY A 266 -7.70 1.50 -17.42
CA GLY A 266 -7.98 0.16 -17.91
C GLY A 266 -9.38 -0.30 -17.52
N THR A 267 -10.07 -0.96 -18.45
CA THR A 267 -11.35 -1.64 -18.21
C THR A 267 -11.30 -3.03 -18.82
N GLN A 268 -12.25 -3.92 -18.45
CA GLN A 268 -12.36 -5.25 -19.05
C GLN A 268 -12.48 -5.20 -20.58
N ALA A 269 -13.10 -4.15 -21.13
CA ALA A 269 -13.25 -3.92 -22.57
C ALA A 269 -11.96 -3.43 -23.27
N SER A 270 -10.94 -2.96 -22.53
CA SER A 270 -9.71 -2.36 -23.07
C SER A 270 -8.43 -3.02 -22.55
N CYS A 271 -8.49 -4.32 -22.26
CA CYS A 271 -7.48 -5.09 -21.50
C CYS A 271 -6.03 -5.03 -22.07
N SER A 272 -5.85 -4.56 -23.32
CA SER A 272 -4.58 -4.45 -24.05
C SER A 272 -4.09 -3.03 -24.34
N SER A 273 -4.94 -1.99 -24.26
CA SER A 273 -4.57 -0.58 -24.49
C SER A 273 -5.39 0.34 -23.58
N GLY A 274 -4.82 0.75 -22.44
CA GLY A 274 -5.46 1.70 -21.53
C GLY A 274 -5.56 3.10 -22.16
N GLY A 275 -6.70 3.77 -22.01
CA GLY A 275 -6.88 5.15 -22.45
C GLY A 275 -6.34 6.12 -21.42
N LYS A 276 -5.59 7.15 -21.83
CA LYS A 276 -5.17 8.23 -20.93
C LYS A 276 -6.39 9.05 -20.52
N ILE A 277 -6.56 9.27 -19.22
CA ILE A 277 -7.60 10.15 -18.67
C ILE A 277 -6.94 11.32 -17.97
N SER A 278 -7.55 12.50 -18.06
CA SER A 278 -7.07 13.71 -17.41
C SER A 278 -8.22 14.44 -16.72
N ALA A 279 -7.98 14.91 -15.51
CA ALA A 279 -8.92 15.76 -14.79
C ALA A 279 -9.01 17.17 -15.42
N THR A 280 -7.92 17.66 -16.03
CA THR A 280 -7.90 18.97 -16.72
C THR A 280 -8.59 18.94 -18.08
N ASN A 281 -8.85 17.76 -18.64
CA ASN A 281 -9.60 17.59 -19.87
C ASN A 281 -10.69 16.53 -19.67
N PRO A 282 -11.86 16.90 -19.11
CA PRO A 282 -12.95 15.97 -18.78
C PRO A 282 -13.49 15.18 -19.98
N LEU A 283 -13.30 15.69 -21.21
CA LEU A 283 -13.67 14.98 -22.45
C LEU A 283 -12.93 13.64 -22.58
N THR A 284 -11.72 13.53 -22.03
CA THR A 284 -10.95 12.27 -22.05
C THR A 284 -11.63 11.17 -21.24
N ILE A 285 -12.30 11.50 -20.14
CA ILE A 285 -13.06 10.53 -19.32
C ILE A 285 -14.34 10.14 -20.07
N LYS A 286 -15.01 11.12 -20.68
CA LYS A 286 -16.23 10.90 -21.47
C LYS A 286 -15.98 10.00 -22.69
N ALA A 287 -14.84 10.18 -23.36
CA ALA A 287 -14.39 9.37 -24.48
C ALA A 287 -13.83 7.99 -24.06
N SER A 288 -13.64 7.76 -22.76
CA SER A 288 -13.10 6.50 -22.24
C SER A 288 -14.19 5.47 -21.93
N ASN A 289 -13.75 4.27 -21.54
CA ASN A 289 -14.64 3.20 -21.07
C ASN A 289 -15.03 3.34 -19.59
N PHE A 290 -14.83 4.51 -18.96
CA PHE A 290 -15.25 4.72 -17.58
C PHE A 290 -16.75 4.46 -17.41
N ARG A 291 -17.12 3.79 -16.33
CA ARG A 291 -18.51 3.49 -15.98
C ARG A 291 -18.80 3.88 -14.53
N PRO A 292 -19.69 4.86 -14.27
CA PRO A 292 -19.91 5.37 -12.91
C PRO A 292 -20.65 4.40 -11.98
N HIS A 293 -21.30 3.36 -12.51
CA HIS A 293 -21.95 2.33 -11.69
C HIS A 293 -20.99 1.23 -11.20
N ARG A 294 -19.72 1.24 -11.66
CA ARG A 294 -18.70 0.27 -11.25
C ARG A 294 -17.80 0.86 -10.18
N LYS A 295 -17.25 0.01 -9.30
CA LYS A 295 -16.20 0.44 -8.37
C LYS A 295 -14.97 0.91 -9.16
N THR A 296 -14.21 1.81 -8.55
CA THR A 296 -12.99 2.37 -9.16
C THR A 296 -11.81 2.10 -8.25
N ARG A 297 -10.80 1.44 -8.80
CA ARG A 297 -9.58 1.06 -8.09
C ARG A 297 -8.40 1.77 -8.71
N PHE A 298 -7.74 2.59 -7.91
CA PHE A 298 -6.53 3.29 -8.31
C PHE A 298 -5.32 2.47 -7.86
N LEU A 299 -4.36 2.28 -8.74
CA LEU A 299 -3.08 1.65 -8.42
C LEU A 299 -1.99 2.70 -8.52
N ILE A 300 -1.37 3.00 -7.37
CA ILE A 300 -0.39 4.07 -7.23
C ILE A 300 0.96 3.41 -6.93
N HIS A 301 1.90 3.56 -7.85
CA HIS A 301 3.24 3.01 -7.67
C HIS A 301 4.06 3.82 -6.67
N GLY A 302 5.19 3.26 -6.23
CA GLY A 302 6.11 3.91 -5.32
C GLY A 302 7.28 4.63 -5.99
N HIS A 303 8.39 4.67 -5.27
CA HIS A 303 9.67 5.11 -5.80
C HIS A 303 10.19 4.07 -6.83
N LEU A 304 10.16 4.44 -8.11
CA LEU A 304 10.43 3.52 -9.21
C LEU A 304 11.82 3.64 -9.83
N VAL A 305 12.34 2.49 -10.31
CA VAL A 305 13.24 2.39 -11.46
C VAL A 305 12.84 1.16 -12.29
N GLY A 306 12.43 1.38 -13.56
CA GLY A 306 12.25 0.29 -14.54
C GLY A 306 10.93 -0.51 -14.49
N ALA A 307 11.02 -1.82 -14.73
CA ALA A 307 9.94 -2.78 -15.09
C ALA A 307 8.83 -3.03 -14.05
N ASP A 308 8.74 -2.23 -12.99
CA ASP A 308 7.75 -2.38 -11.92
C ASP A 308 6.33 -1.98 -12.37
N LEU A 309 6.19 -1.13 -13.40
CA LEU A 309 4.88 -0.84 -14.00
C LEU A 309 4.18 -2.09 -14.54
N LEU A 310 4.94 -3.09 -15.02
CA LEU A 310 4.39 -4.31 -15.60
C LEU A 310 3.65 -5.14 -14.54
N TRP A 311 4.15 -5.14 -13.29
CA TRP A 311 3.50 -5.84 -12.18
C TRP A 311 2.22 -5.15 -11.74
N ILE A 312 2.21 -3.82 -11.74
CA ILE A 312 1.05 -3.03 -11.35
C ILE A 312 -0.06 -3.17 -12.42
N THR A 313 0.30 -3.14 -13.71
CA THR A 313 -0.68 -3.45 -14.79
C THR A 313 -1.23 -4.88 -14.70
N ASN A 314 -0.41 -5.85 -14.26
CA ASN A 314 -0.87 -7.23 -14.08
C ASN A 314 -1.94 -7.36 -12.99
N ILE A 315 -1.94 -6.52 -11.95
CA ILE A 315 -2.99 -6.51 -10.92
C ILE A 315 -4.34 -6.15 -11.53
N CYS A 316 -4.41 -5.10 -12.37
CA CYS A 316 -5.65 -4.74 -13.07
C CYS A 316 -6.16 -5.91 -13.94
N ARG A 317 -5.27 -6.58 -14.68
CA ARG A 317 -5.65 -7.76 -15.48
C ARG A 317 -6.26 -8.88 -14.63
N LEU A 318 -5.67 -9.15 -13.47
CA LEU A 318 -6.21 -10.14 -12.53
C LEU A 318 -7.58 -9.72 -11.98
N MET A 319 -7.79 -8.42 -11.70
CA MET A 319 -9.10 -7.90 -11.26
C MET A 319 -10.18 -8.10 -12.33
N PHE A 320 -9.87 -7.84 -13.60
CA PHE A 320 -10.83 -8.03 -14.71
C PHE A 320 -11.27 -9.49 -14.90
N HIS A 321 -10.52 -10.46 -14.36
CA HIS A 321 -10.94 -11.86 -14.34
C HIS A 321 -11.89 -12.21 -13.18
N THR A 322 -12.01 -11.35 -12.17
CA THR A 322 -12.76 -11.64 -10.94
C THR A 322 -13.91 -10.68 -10.68
N GLU A 323 -13.86 -9.46 -11.21
CA GLU A 323 -14.86 -8.42 -11.00
C GLU A 323 -14.89 -7.42 -12.17
N ASP A 324 -16.03 -6.72 -12.28
CA ASP A 324 -16.22 -5.65 -13.27
C ASP A 324 -15.93 -4.29 -12.61
N VAL A 325 -14.80 -3.68 -12.98
CA VAL A 325 -14.20 -2.57 -12.24
C VAL A 325 -13.52 -1.57 -13.18
N ASN A 326 -13.53 -0.28 -12.81
CA ASN A 326 -12.65 0.72 -13.42
C ASN A 326 -11.28 0.62 -12.75
N CYS A 327 -10.22 0.26 -13.47
CA CYS A 327 -8.86 0.19 -12.92
C CYS A 327 -8.04 1.36 -13.45
N ILE A 328 -7.61 2.28 -12.58
CA ILE A 328 -6.82 3.46 -12.96
C ILE A 328 -5.39 3.28 -12.46
N LEU A 329 -4.43 3.27 -13.37
CA LEU A 329 -3.02 3.32 -13.05
C LEU A 329 -2.57 4.77 -12.92
N THR A 330 -2.03 5.13 -11.76
CA THR A 330 -1.44 6.44 -11.50
C THR A 330 0.07 6.38 -11.71
N ASP A 331 0.51 6.83 -12.87
CA ASP A 331 1.91 6.89 -13.26
C ASP A 331 2.51 8.27 -12.97
N TRP A 332 3.28 8.37 -11.89
CA TRP A 332 3.97 9.60 -11.48
C TRP A 332 5.50 9.46 -11.56
N ARG A 333 5.99 8.64 -12.51
CA ARG A 333 7.42 8.38 -12.72
C ARG A 333 8.28 9.64 -12.82
N GLY A 334 7.76 10.72 -13.39
CA GLY A 334 8.46 12.01 -13.46
C GLY A 334 8.86 12.53 -12.07
N GLY A 335 7.96 12.43 -11.08
CA GLY A 335 8.23 12.84 -9.71
C GLY A 335 8.85 11.76 -8.83
N SER A 336 8.74 10.48 -9.21
CA SER A 336 9.18 9.36 -8.38
C SER A 336 10.59 8.86 -8.67
N SER A 337 11.20 9.16 -9.83
CA SER A 337 12.44 8.50 -10.28
C SER A 337 13.73 9.20 -9.83
N GLY A 338 13.62 10.45 -9.37
CA GLY A 338 14.73 11.31 -8.91
C GLY A 338 15.30 10.93 -7.55
N LEU A 339 15.73 11.93 -6.76
CA LEU A 339 16.17 11.70 -5.37
C LEU A 339 14.98 11.20 -4.53
N TYR A 340 15.28 10.38 -3.52
CA TYR A 340 14.24 9.84 -2.64
C TYR A 340 13.56 10.97 -1.85
N THR A 341 14.33 11.94 -1.37
CA THR A 341 13.80 13.14 -0.67
C THR A 341 12.82 13.93 -1.53
N ASP A 342 13.13 14.12 -2.81
CA ASP A 342 12.25 14.84 -3.74
C ASP A 342 10.99 14.03 -4.02
N ALA A 343 11.14 12.71 -4.22
CA ALA A 343 10.01 11.81 -4.42
C ALA A 343 9.07 11.79 -3.21
N VAL A 344 9.60 11.88 -1.98
CA VAL A 344 8.83 11.99 -0.74
C VAL A 344 8.01 13.28 -0.72
N ASN A 345 8.60 14.42 -1.09
CA ASN A 345 7.85 15.68 -1.17
C ASN A 345 6.77 15.66 -2.26
N ASN A 346 7.08 15.05 -3.41
CA ASN A 346 6.17 14.92 -4.55
C ASN A 346 4.93 14.08 -4.24
N VAL A 347 4.96 13.22 -3.22
CA VAL A 347 3.77 12.48 -2.72
C VAL A 347 2.61 13.43 -2.46
N ARG A 348 2.87 14.63 -1.93
CA ARG A 348 1.83 15.62 -1.62
C ARG A 348 1.12 16.12 -2.87
N ILE A 349 1.88 16.31 -3.95
CA ILE A 349 1.35 16.73 -5.26
C ILE A 349 0.51 15.61 -5.87
N VAL A 350 1.01 14.38 -5.84
CA VAL A 350 0.26 13.21 -6.36
C VAL A 350 -1.06 13.02 -5.60
N GLY A 351 -1.06 13.18 -4.28
CA GLY A 351 -2.28 13.15 -3.48
C GLY A 351 -3.30 14.23 -3.90
N ALA A 352 -2.83 15.46 -4.16
CA ALA A 352 -3.68 16.55 -4.64
C ALA A 352 -4.27 16.27 -6.05
N GLU A 353 -3.47 15.73 -6.96
CA GLU A 353 -3.89 15.34 -8.32
C GLU A 353 -4.97 14.24 -8.30
N LEU A 354 -4.81 13.24 -7.43
CA LEU A 354 -5.82 12.21 -7.23
C LEU A 354 -7.15 12.82 -6.76
N VAL A 355 -7.11 13.71 -5.78
CA VAL A 355 -8.32 14.39 -5.28
C VAL A 355 -8.97 15.27 -6.33
N TYR A 356 -8.17 15.95 -7.15
CA TYR A 356 -8.70 16.74 -8.25
C TYR A 356 -9.53 15.88 -9.23
N LEU A 357 -9.03 14.70 -9.59
CA LEU A 357 -9.81 13.74 -10.38
C LEU A 357 -11.03 13.21 -9.63
N VAL A 358 -10.92 12.87 -8.34
CA VAL A 358 -12.06 12.39 -7.54
C VAL A 358 -13.18 13.43 -7.48
N ASN A 359 -12.84 14.69 -7.25
CA ASN A 359 -13.81 15.79 -7.21
C ASN A 359 -14.50 15.97 -8.56
N LEU A 360 -13.77 15.82 -9.66
CA LEU A 360 -14.36 15.84 -11.00
C LEU A 360 -15.34 14.68 -11.21
N LEU A 361 -14.97 13.46 -10.81
CA LEU A 361 -15.86 12.30 -10.92
C LEU A 361 -17.14 12.47 -10.08
N GLU A 362 -17.01 13.04 -8.88
CA GLU A 362 -18.17 13.32 -8.03
C GLU A 362 -19.07 14.38 -8.62
N LYS A 363 -18.51 15.50 -9.08
CA LYS A 363 -19.25 16.63 -9.66
C LYS A 363 -19.92 16.29 -10.99
N ASP A 364 -19.17 15.71 -11.92
CA ASP A 364 -19.62 15.56 -13.31
C ASP A 364 -20.35 14.23 -13.57
N TYR A 365 -20.12 13.22 -12.72
CA TYR A 365 -20.69 11.88 -12.88
C TYR A 365 -21.51 11.41 -11.66
N GLY A 366 -21.70 12.26 -10.64
CA GLY A 366 -22.39 11.88 -9.40
C GLY A 366 -21.71 10.73 -8.66
N TYR A 367 -20.41 10.54 -8.88
CA TYR A 367 -19.69 9.34 -8.43
C TYR A 367 -19.25 9.48 -6.96
N SER A 368 -19.81 8.65 -6.09
CA SER A 368 -19.48 8.70 -4.66
C SER A 368 -18.02 8.29 -4.38
N PRO A 369 -17.26 9.07 -3.57
CA PRO A 369 -15.92 8.69 -3.09
C PRO A 369 -15.89 7.36 -2.33
N ALA A 370 -17.01 6.91 -1.76
CA ALA A 370 -17.13 5.63 -1.08
C ALA A 370 -16.93 4.42 -2.02
N ASN A 371 -17.07 4.61 -3.34
CA ASN A 371 -16.82 3.59 -4.36
C ASN A 371 -15.36 3.56 -4.83
N ILE A 372 -14.49 4.36 -4.22
CA ILE A 372 -13.06 4.44 -4.55
C ILE A 372 -12.24 3.56 -3.62
N HIS A 373 -11.31 2.81 -4.22
CA HIS A 373 -10.27 2.09 -3.51
C HIS A 373 -8.90 2.51 -4.04
N PHE A 374 -8.09 3.20 -3.22
CA PHE A 374 -6.69 3.45 -3.54
C PHE A 374 -5.81 2.28 -3.09
N ILE A 375 -4.97 1.77 -3.99
CA ILE A 375 -4.00 0.71 -3.72
C ILE A 375 -2.61 1.30 -3.97
N GLY A 376 -1.92 1.66 -2.90
CA GLY A 376 -0.62 2.32 -2.97
C GLY A 376 0.52 1.40 -2.56
N HIS A 377 1.60 1.33 -3.34
CA HIS A 377 2.82 0.59 -2.98
C HIS A 377 3.93 1.55 -2.58
N SER A 378 4.66 1.24 -1.50
CA SER A 378 5.81 2.05 -1.04
C SER A 378 5.39 3.52 -0.83
N LEU A 379 6.06 4.50 -1.47
CA LEU A 379 5.65 5.93 -1.45
C LEU A 379 4.22 6.17 -1.95
N GLY A 380 3.70 5.32 -2.84
CA GLY A 380 2.34 5.42 -3.34
C GLY A 380 1.27 5.17 -2.27
N ALA A 381 1.61 4.45 -1.20
CA ALA A 381 0.71 4.27 -0.05
C ALA A 381 0.48 5.60 0.68
N HIS A 382 1.52 6.43 0.82
CA HIS A 382 1.39 7.77 1.41
C HIS A 382 0.70 8.75 0.47
N ALA A 383 0.82 8.57 -0.85
CA ALA A 383 0.04 9.37 -1.81
C ALA A 383 -1.46 9.07 -1.70
N ALA A 384 -1.81 7.79 -1.49
CA ALA A 384 -3.19 7.40 -1.18
C ALA A 384 -3.68 7.99 0.14
N GLY A 385 -2.85 7.97 1.19
CA GLY A 385 -3.15 8.61 2.48
C GLY A 385 -3.40 10.11 2.34
N GLU A 386 -2.50 10.83 1.67
CA GLU A 386 -2.66 12.26 1.42
C GLU A 386 -3.93 12.58 0.62
N ALA A 387 -4.30 11.73 -0.35
CA ALA A 387 -5.55 11.88 -1.09
C ALA A 387 -6.78 11.66 -0.18
N GLY A 388 -6.75 10.62 0.67
CA GLY A 388 -7.79 10.33 1.65
C GLY A 388 -7.98 11.46 2.66
N ARG A 389 -6.89 11.97 3.22
CA ARG A 389 -6.87 13.11 4.14
C ARG A 389 -7.50 14.37 3.52
N ARG A 390 -7.19 14.65 2.25
CA ARG A 390 -7.74 15.80 1.51
C ARG A 390 -9.20 15.61 1.09
N LYS A 391 -9.65 14.36 0.92
CA LYS A 391 -11.00 14.01 0.50
C LYS A 391 -11.64 13.01 1.47
N PRO A 392 -12.29 13.48 2.53
CA PRO A 392 -13.03 12.59 3.42
C PRO A 392 -14.07 11.75 2.68
N GLY A 393 -14.30 10.53 3.15
CA GLY A 393 -15.31 9.63 2.60
C GLY A 393 -14.82 8.60 1.58
N ILE A 394 -13.51 8.56 1.29
CA ILE A 394 -12.90 7.47 0.49
C ILE A 394 -13.26 6.11 1.09
N GLY A 395 -13.66 5.18 0.21
CA GLY A 395 -14.15 3.86 0.61
C GLY A 395 -13.09 2.96 1.23
N ARG A 396 -11.92 2.84 0.59
CA ARG A 396 -10.84 1.98 1.07
C ARG A 396 -9.46 2.49 0.63
N ILE A 397 -8.45 2.30 1.48
CA ILE A 397 -7.03 2.40 1.10
C ILE A 397 -6.33 1.09 1.46
N THR A 398 -5.65 0.46 0.50
CA THR A 398 -4.70 -0.63 0.79
C THR A 398 -3.27 -0.11 0.66
N GLY A 399 -2.50 -0.21 1.76
CA GLY A 399 -1.06 0.09 1.79
C GLY A 399 -0.22 -1.16 1.56
N LEU A 400 0.47 -1.24 0.42
CA LEU A 400 1.35 -2.35 0.08
C LEU A 400 2.79 -2.02 0.47
N ASP A 401 3.21 -2.50 1.64
CA ASP A 401 4.51 -2.22 2.26
C ASP A 401 4.85 -0.71 2.22
N PRO A 402 4.06 0.16 2.90
CA PRO A 402 4.27 1.61 2.89
C PRO A 402 5.71 1.98 3.27
N ALA A 403 6.23 3.06 2.71
CA ALA A 403 7.63 3.42 2.94
C ALA A 403 7.86 3.89 4.39
N GLY A 404 8.87 3.35 5.07
CA GLY A 404 9.28 3.77 6.41
C GLY A 404 10.11 5.07 6.42
N PRO A 405 11.14 5.24 5.58
CA PRO A 405 12.03 6.39 5.66
C PRO A 405 11.29 7.72 5.43
N LEU A 406 11.49 8.69 6.33
CA LEU A 406 10.81 10.01 6.33
C LEU A 406 9.28 9.99 6.57
N PHE A 407 8.69 8.84 6.88
CA PHE A 407 7.26 8.71 7.27
C PHE A 407 7.05 8.01 8.61
N GLN A 408 7.94 7.10 8.99
CA GLN A 408 7.80 6.37 10.23
C GLN A 408 7.94 7.32 11.43
N TYR A 409 7.01 7.20 12.37
CA TYR A 409 6.85 8.04 13.56
C TYR A 409 6.62 9.53 13.29
N THR A 410 6.27 9.91 12.06
CA THR A 410 5.80 11.27 11.79
C THR A 410 4.33 11.42 12.20
N PRO A 411 3.84 12.66 12.39
CA PRO A 411 2.43 12.92 12.65
C PRO A 411 1.53 12.34 11.56
N THR A 412 0.31 11.94 11.93
CA THR A 412 -0.68 11.31 11.03
C THR A 412 -0.93 12.13 9.76
N MET A 413 -0.85 13.45 9.84
CA MET A 413 -1.00 14.36 8.70
C MET A 413 0.03 14.19 7.56
N VAL A 414 1.14 13.50 7.81
CA VAL A 414 2.25 13.33 6.84
C VAL A 414 2.26 11.94 6.22
N ARG A 415 1.66 10.95 6.89
CA ARG A 415 1.77 9.53 6.54
C ARG A 415 0.39 8.93 6.29
N LEU A 416 0.38 7.66 5.89
CA LEU A 416 -0.86 6.90 5.82
C LEU A 416 -1.34 6.59 7.24
N ASP A 417 -2.64 6.71 7.46
CA ASP A 417 -3.28 6.52 8.75
C ASP A 417 -4.69 5.92 8.59
N PRO A 418 -5.23 5.22 9.61
CA PRO A 418 -6.60 4.70 9.55
C PRO A 418 -7.64 5.79 9.23
N SER A 419 -7.43 7.03 9.65
CA SER A 419 -8.36 8.15 9.40
C SER A 419 -8.50 8.56 7.93
N ASP A 420 -7.58 8.13 7.05
CA ASP A 420 -7.57 8.55 5.64
C ASP A 420 -8.68 7.91 4.78
N ALA A 421 -9.33 6.84 5.25
CA ALA A 421 -10.46 6.22 4.55
C ALA A 421 -11.39 5.45 5.50
N LYS A 422 -12.59 5.11 5.03
CA LYS A 422 -13.54 4.28 5.79
C LYS A 422 -12.98 2.90 6.17
N PHE A 423 -11.98 2.42 5.44
CA PHE A 423 -11.26 1.20 5.76
C PHE A 423 -9.84 1.27 5.19
N VAL A 424 -8.85 0.96 6.03
CA VAL A 424 -7.43 0.97 5.66
C VAL A 424 -6.82 -0.37 6.02
N ASP A 425 -6.23 -1.07 5.05
CA ASP A 425 -5.56 -2.35 5.28
C ASP A 425 -4.12 -2.36 4.73
N ILE A 426 -3.18 -2.84 5.54
CA ILE A 426 -1.74 -2.74 5.26
C ILE A 426 -1.13 -4.13 5.13
N ILE A 427 -0.22 -4.32 4.18
CA ILE A 427 0.56 -5.55 4.04
C ILE A 427 2.04 -5.22 4.22
N HIS A 428 2.60 -5.55 5.38
CA HIS A 428 4.03 -5.39 5.68
C HIS A 428 4.82 -6.60 5.17
N THR A 429 5.79 -6.37 4.31
CA THR A 429 6.64 -7.44 3.75
C THR A 429 8.13 -7.20 3.88
N HIS A 430 8.54 -5.97 4.14
CA HIS A 430 9.94 -5.62 4.40
C HIS A 430 10.03 -4.48 5.42
N ALA A 431 9.33 -4.66 6.53
CA ALA A 431 9.29 -3.71 7.63
C ALA A 431 10.57 -3.76 8.48
N GLY A 432 11.14 -2.60 8.79
CA GLY A 432 12.32 -2.48 9.65
C GLY A 432 12.98 -1.11 9.54
N HIS A 433 14.07 -0.91 10.28
CA HIS A 433 14.82 0.35 10.22
C HIS A 433 15.73 0.36 8.99
N LEU A 434 15.67 1.40 8.16
CA LEU A 434 16.41 1.46 6.90
C LEU A 434 17.93 1.27 7.08
N PHE A 435 18.54 1.92 8.06
CA PHE A 435 19.99 1.86 8.27
C PHE A 435 20.49 0.58 8.97
N PHE A 436 19.64 -0.11 9.74
CA PHE A 436 20.05 -1.30 10.51
C PHE A 436 19.58 -2.61 9.86
N ASP A 437 18.32 -2.62 9.38
CA ASP A 437 17.69 -3.78 8.78
C ASP A 437 17.76 -3.77 7.24
N PHE A 438 18.21 -2.66 6.62
CA PHE A 438 18.12 -2.41 5.17
C PHE A 438 16.70 -2.59 4.63
N ALA A 439 15.72 -2.18 5.45
CA ALA A 439 14.30 -2.40 5.25
C ALA A 439 13.61 -1.07 4.94
N PRO A 440 12.98 -0.91 3.75
CA PRO A 440 12.35 0.34 3.35
C PRO A 440 10.89 0.44 3.80
N GLY A 441 10.30 -0.63 4.34
CA GLY A 441 8.91 -0.67 4.75
C GLY A 441 8.72 -0.14 6.18
N ILE A 442 7.58 0.49 6.43
CA ILE A 442 7.20 1.01 7.74
C ILE A 442 6.97 -0.15 8.73
N LEU A 443 7.50 -0.01 9.96
CA LEU A 443 7.34 -1.01 11.02
C LEU A 443 6.08 -0.81 11.86
N GLN A 444 5.74 0.44 12.15
CA GLN A 444 4.54 0.78 12.92
C GLN A 444 3.27 0.36 12.17
N THR A 445 2.23 0.10 12.94
CA THR A 445 0.85 -0.02 12.48
C THR A 445 0.40 1.30 11.85
N CYS A 446 -0.35 1.21 10.75
CA CYS A 446 -0.89 2.40 10.06
C CYS A 446 -2.22 2.12 9.33
N GLY A 447 -2.89 1.00 9.63
CA GLY A 447 -4.21 0.70 9.14
C GLY A 447 -5.17 0.25 10.24
N HIS A 448 -6.40 -0.03 9.83
CA HIS A 448 -7.34 -0.72 10.69
C HIS A 448 -6.97 -2.20 10.82
N LEU A 449 -6.46 -2.81 9.74
CA LEU A 449 -5.87 -4.15 9.71
C LEU A 449 -4.44 -4.10 9.17
N ASP A 450 -3.47 -4.51 9.97
CA ASP A 450 -2.06 -4.57 9.59
C ASP A 450 -1.61 -6.04 9.49
N PHE A 451 -1.41 -6.51 8.26
CA PHE A 451 -0.99 -7.87 7.96
C PHE A 451 0.53 -7.98 7.92
N TYR A 452 1.09 -8.91 8.69
CA TYR A 452 2.52 -9.22 8.76
C TYR A 452 2.78 -10.66 8.27
N PRO A 453 2.65 -10.95 6.96
CA PRO A 453 2.98 -12.25 6.41
C PRO A 453 4.43 -12.62 6.73
N ASN A 454 4.63 -13.81 7.30
CA ASN A 454 5.94 -14.30 7.77
C ASN A 454 6.64 -13.37 8.77
N GLY A 455 5.86 -12.64 9.57
CA GLY A 455 6.35 -11.68 10.55
C GLY A 455 6.70 -10.30 9.95
N GLY A 456 6.44 -10.08 8.66
CA GLY A 456 6.53 -8.77 8.01
C GLY A 456 7.92 -8.23 7.72
N LYS A 457 8.99 -8.89 8.20
CA LYS A 457 10.38 -8.46 8.00
C LYS A 457 11.08 -9.17 6.85
N LYS A 458 11.09 -10.50 6.87
CA LYS A 458 11.86 -11.33 5.93
C LYS A 458 10.96 -12.31 5.20
N MET A 459 10.80 -12.09 3.89
CA MET A 459 9.96 -12.95 3.07
C MET A 459 10.70 -14.20 2.59
N PRO A 460 10.06 -15.39 2.66
CA PRO A 460 10.63 -16.60 2.10
C PRO A 460 11.01 -16.44 0.62
N GLY A 461 12.17 -16.99 0.22
CA GLY A 461 12.67 -16.92 -1.16
C GLY A 461 13.33 -15.58 -1.54
N CYS A 462 13.42 -14.60 -0.64
CA CYS A 462 14.23 -13.40 -0.84
C CYS A 462 15.57 -13.54 -0.11
N LYS A 463 16.67 -13.20 -0.80
CA LYS A 463 18.01 -13.15 -0.18
C LYS A 463 18.08 -11.96 0.77
N GLN A 464 18.79 -12.14 1.89
CA GLN A 464 19.02 -11.06 2.84
C GLN A 464 20.07 -10.12 2.24
N LEU A 465 19.71 -8.84 2.16
CA LEU A 465 20.60 -7.80 1.70
C LEU A 465 21.52 -7.44 2.86
N ARG A 466 22.83 -7.39 2.62
CA ARG A 466 23.79 -6.88 3.61
C ARG A 466 23.88 -5.37 3.43
N VAL A 467 23.81 -4.64 4.55
CA VAL A 467 24.00 -3.19 4.58
C VAL A 467 25.42 -2.88 4.06
N PRO A 468 25.59 -2.02 3.05
CA PRO A 468 26.91 -1.53 2.67
C PRO A 468 27.50 -0.74 3.85
N PRO A 469 28.72 -1.05 4.31
CA PRO A 469 29.28 -0.50 5.55
C PRO A 469 29.58 1.02 5.55
N ALA A 470 29.27 1.75 4.47
CA ALA A 470 29.72 3.14 4.28
C ALA A 470 28.64 4.15 3.80
N THR A 471 27.39 3.76 3.58
CA THR A 471 26.35 4.68 3.08
C THR A 471 25.55 5.32 4.21
N ARG A 472 25.84 6.58 4.55
CA ARG A 472 25.06 7.41 5.49
C ARG A 472 23.94 8.23 4.83
N ASN A 473 23.97 8.36 3.50
CA ASN A 473 22.97 9.14 2.77
C ASN A 473 21.75 8.26 2.39
N ILE A 474 20.55 8.71 2.76
CA ILE A 474 19.29 8.04 2.45
C ILE A 474 19.08 7.86 0.93
N ASN A 475 19.48 8.84 0.11
CA ASN A 475 19.32 8.79 -1.34
C ASN A 475 20.19 7.68 -1.96
N ASP A 476 21.42 7.51 -1.47
CA ASP A 476 22.34 6.47 -1.94
C ASP A 476 21.91 5.08 -1.46
N LEU A 477 21.42 4.99 -0.23
CA LEU A 477 20.90 3.76 0.35
C LEU A 477 19.66 3.27 -0.40
N MET A 478 18.73 4.19 -0.69
CA MET A 478 17.55 3.90 -1.50
C MET A 478 17.93 3.57 -2.94
N ARG A 479 18.94 4.23 -3.52
CA ARG A 479 19.48 3.87 -4.84
C ARG A 479 20.01 2.45 -4.87
N GLY A 480 20.78 2.04 -3.86
CA GLY A 480 21.26 0.66 -3.72
C GLY A 480 20.13 -0.35 -3.52
N TYR A 481 19.11 0.01 -2.74
CA TYR A 481 17.94 -0.84 -2.51
C TYR A 481 17.13 -1.11 -3.79
N ARG A 482 17.03 -0.12 -4.69
CA ARG A 482 16.29 -0.22 -5.97
C ARG A 482 16.68 -1.47 -6.79
N ALA A 483 17.94 -1.90 -6.74
CA ALA A 483 18.43 -3.06 -7.49
C ALA A 483 18.05 -4.42 -6.87
N PHE A 484 17.76 -4.48 -5.56
CA PHE A 484 17.73 -5.75 -4.82
C PHE A 484 16.49 -5.99 -3.94
N GLY A 485 15.52 -5.06 -3.91
CA GLY A 485 14.35 -5.06 -3.02
C GLY A 485 13.30 -6.16 -3.21
N CYS A 486 13.68 -7.44 -3.22
CA CYS A 486 12.79 -8.59 -3.36
C CYS A 486 11.68 -8.59 -2.31
N GLY A 487 12.02 -8.35 -1.04
CA GLY A 487 11.05 -8.36 0.07
C GLY A 487 10.02 -7.24 -0.08
N HIS A 488 10.43 -6.04 -0.47
CA HIS A 488 9.51 -4.90 -0.61
C HIS A 488 8.51 -5.07 -1.75
N LYS A 489 8.90 -5.82 -2.80
CA LYS A 489 8.03 -6.18 -3.92
C LYS A 489 7.09 -7.36 -3.62
N ARG A 490 7.18 -7.99 -2.44
CA ARG A 490 6.32 -9.14 -2.09
C ARG A 490 4.89 -8.73 -1.79
N SER A 491 4.66 -7.54 -1.22
CA SER A 491 3.32 -7.02 -0.97
C SER A 491 2.47 -6.99 -2.25
N LEU A 492 3.03 -6.46 -3.36
CA LEU A 492 2.42 -6.51 -4.70
C LEU A 492 2.08 -7.93 -5.15
N ARG A 493 3.02 -8.86 -4.99
CA ARG A 493 2.85 -10.26 -5.43
C ARG A 493 1.79 -11.00 -4.62
N TYR A 494 1.75 -10.78 -3.30
CA TYR A 494 0.74 -11.38 -2.45
C TYR A 494 -0.64 -10.80 -2.72
N TYR A 495 -0.73 -9.47 -2.88
CA TYR A 495 -1.99 -8.82 -3.25
C TYR A 495 -2.52 -9.35 -4.59
N ALA A 496 -1.66 -9.40 -5.62
CA ALA A 496 -2.00 -9.95 -6.93
C ALA A 496 -2.54 -11.39 -6.84
N GLU A 497 -1.86 -12.28 -6.12
CA GLU A 497 -2.30 -13.67 -5.97
C GLU A 497 -3.58 -13.80 -5.13
N SER A 498 -3.80 -12.90 -4.17
CA SER A 498 -5.00 -12.90 -3.31
C SER A 498 -6.30 -12.68 -4.11
N ILE A 499 -6.23 -11.95 -5.24
CA ILE A 499 -7.38 -11.71 -6.14
C ILE A 499 -7.93 -13.05 -6.67
N ILE A 500 -7.03 -13.92 -7.13
CA ILE A 500 -7.38 -15.20 -7.75
C ILE A 500 -7.39 -16.38 -6.78
N THR A 501 -6.95 -16.18 -5.53
CA THR A 501 -6.88 -17.22 -4.48
C THR A 501 -7.48 -16.70 -3.17
N PRO A 502 -8.82 -16.48 -3.13
CA PRO A 502 -9.49 -15.79 -2.02
C PRO A 502 -9.32 -16.46 -0.66
N ASP A 503 -9.18 -17.79 -0.60
CA ASP A 503 -9.05 -18.56 0.64
C ASP A 503 -7.58 -18.84 1.04
N GLY A 504 -6.62 -18.36 0.25
CA GLY A 504 -5.20 -18.73 0.35
C GLY A 504 -4.36 -17.90 1.31
N PHE A 505 -4.92 -16.81 1.85
CA PHE A 505 -4.20 -15.83 2.67
C PHE A 505 -4.97 -15.48 3.95
N VAL A 506 -5.44 -16.51 4.65
CA VAL A 506 -6.14 -16.36 5.94
C VAL A 506 -5.17 -15.81 6.98
N GLY A 507 -5.49 -14.64 7.53
CA GLY A 507 -4.75 -13.96 8.59
C GLY A 507 -5.32 -14.26 9.97
N TYR A 508 -4.45 -14.39 10.97
CA TYR A 508 -4.81 -14.70 12.35
C TYR A 508 -4.42 -13.52 13.23
N GLN A 509 -5.40 -12.90 13.88
CA GLN A 509 -5.15 -11.85 14.86
C GLN A 509 -4.32 -12.45 16.02
N CYS A 510 -3.23 -11.79 16.36
CA CYS A 510 -2.29 -12.25 17.39
C CYS A 510 -1.47 -11.06 17.90
N ASP A 511 -0.96 -11.13 19.12
CA ASP A 511 -0.18 -10.03 19.70
C ASP A 511 1.21 -9.95 19.08
N THR A 512 1.87 -11.11 18.92
CA THR A 512 3.18 -11.21 18.28
C THR A 512 3.24 -12.32 17.24
N TYR A 513 4.22 -12.20 16.33
CA TYR A 513 4.51 -13.27 15.38
C TYR A 513 4.99 -14.54 16.07
N GLN A 514 5.61 -14.45 17.25
CA GLN A 514 6.10 -15.61 17.99
C GLN A 514 4.94 -16.46 18.51
N ASP A 515 3.93 -15.83 19.11
CA ASP A 515 2.71 -16.50 19.59
C ASP A 515 1.96 -17.14 18.43
N PHE A 516 1.94 -16.45 17.27
CA PHE A 516 1.42 -17.03 16.04
C PHE A 516 2.22 -18.27 15.61
N VAL A 517 3.55 -18.28 15.71
CA VAL A 517 4.38 -19.45 15.34
C VAL A 517 4.15 -20.62 16.31
N LEU A 518 4.12 -20.35 17.62
CA LEU A 518 3.79 -21.32 18.67
C LEU A 518 2.37 -21.89 18.50
N GLY A 519 1.50 -21.08 17.91
CA GLY A 519 0.16 -21.47 17.50
C GLY A 519 -0.92 -21.04 18.47
N ASP A 520 -0.66 -20.09 19.36
CA ASP A 520 -1.62 -19.69 20.39
C ASP A 520 -2.87 -19.05 19.78
N CYS A 521 -2.70 -18.37 18.63
CA CYS A 521 -3.74 -17.67 17.90
C CYS A 521 -4.42 -18.52 16.80
N PHE A 522 -4.68 -19.81 17.07
CA PHE A 522 -5.36 -20.71 16.13
C PHE A 522 -6.34 -21.65 16.86
N PRO A 523 -7.56 -21.91 16.32
CA PRO A 523 -8.07 -21.57 14.98
C PRO A 523 -8.59 -20.13 14.84
N CYS A 524 -9.15 -19.81 13.68
CA CYS A 524 -9.93 -18.58 13.52
C CYS A 524 -11.04 -18.51 14.57
N PRO A 525 -11.33 -17.32 15.10
CA PRO A 525 -12.41 -17.14 16.05
C PRO A 525 -13.77 -17.32 15.33
N LYS A 526 -14.88 -17.32 16.09
CA LYS A 526 -16.22 -17.65 15.53
C LYS A 526 -16.66 -16.65 14.46
N GLU A 527 -16.22 -15.41 14.61
CA GLU A 527 -16.44 -14.29 13.71
C GLU A 527 -15.71 -14.45 12.36
N GLY A 528 -14.77 -15.40 12.30
CA GLY A 528 -13.92 -15.66 11.14
C GLY A 528 -12.58 -14.93 11.22
N CYS A 529 -11.75 -15.17 10.22
CA CYS A 529 -10.45 -14.52 10.06
C CYS A 529 -10.49 -13.52 8.90
N PRO A 530 -9.78 -12.39 9.01
CA PRO A 530 -9.57 -11.53 7.87
C PRO A 530 -8.72 -12.22 6.79
N LEU A 531 -9.03 -11.95 5.52
CA LEU A 531 -8.26 -12.41 4.38
C LEU A 531 -7.29 -11.31 3.97
N MET A 532 -5.99 -11.59 3.95
CA MET A 532 -5.00 -10.59 3.52
C MET A 532 -5.17 -10.31 2.02
N GLY A 533 -5.16 -9.03 1.65
CA GLY A 533 -5.20 -8.56 0.27
C GLY A 533 -6.59 -8.19 -0.21
N HIS A 534 -6.94 -8.58 -1.44
CA HIS A 534 -8.09 -8.04 -2.16
C HIS A 534 -9.41 -8.14 -1.40
N TYR A 535 -9.61 -9.22 -0.64
CA TYR A 535 -10.86 -9.53 0.07
C TYR A 535 -10.86 -9.17 1.56
N ALA A 536 -9.89 -8.37 2.04
CA ALA A 536 -9.84 -7.95 3.45
C ALA A 536 -11.09 -7.15 3.88
N ASP A 537 -11.73 -6.45 2.94
CA ASP A 537 -12.97 -5.69 3.15
C ASP A 537 -14.20 -6.56 3.49
N LYS A 538 -14.13 -7.87 3.27
CA LYS A 538 -15.19 -8.83 3.64
C LYS A 538 -15.18 -9.19 5.12
N PHE A 539 -14.15 -8.83 5.86
CA PHE A 539 -14.11 -9.04 7.31
C PHE A 539 -15.07 -8.05 8.00
N LEU A 540 -15.97 -8.55 8.84
CA LEU A 540 -17.01 -7.73 9.48
C LEU A 540 -16.40 -6.77 10.50
N HIS A 541 -15.49 -7.26 11.34
CA HIS A 541 -14.87 -6.52 12.45
C HIS A 541 -13.63 -5.71 12.03
N LYS A 542 -13.57 -5.33 10.75
CA LYS A 542 -12.38 -4.72 10.12
C LYS A 542 -12.02 -3.33 10.64
N THR A 543 -12.92 -2.65 11.34
CA THR A 543 -12.74 -1.29 11.88
C THR A 543 -13.07 -1.21 13.38
N GLU A 544 -13.35 -2.33 14.05
CA GLU A 544 -13.84 -2.31 15.44
C GLU A 544 -12.75 -2.08 16.48
N LYS A 545 -11.50 -2.44 16.14
CA LYS A 545 -10.33 -2.22 16.98
C LYS A 545 -9.33 -1.42 16.18
N GLU A 546 -8.65 -0.51 16.88
CA GLU A 546 -7.48 0.18 16.36
C GLU A 546 -6.30 -0.79 16.27
N GLU A 547 -5.47 -0.61 15.24
CA GLU A 547 -4.15 -1.26 15.08
C GLU A 547 -4.16 -2.81 15.15
N GLN A 548 -5.09 -3.46 14.45
CA GLN A 548 -5.21 -4.91 14.53
C GLN A 548 -4.06 -5.62 13.80
N ARG A 549 -3.16 -6.23 14.57
CA ARG A 549 -2.06 -7.04 14.03
C ARG A 549 -2.54 -8.42 13.61
N VAL A 550 -2.27 -8.75 12.35
CA VAL A 550 -2.71 -10.00 11.74
C VAL A 550 -1.52 -10.74 11.15
N TYR A 551 -1.33 -11.99 11.54
CA TYR A 551 -0.20 -12.80 11.09
C TYR A 551 -0.65 -13.98 10.22
N LEU A 552 0.17 -14.30 9.23
CA LEU A 552 0.02 -15.48 8.38
C LEU A 552 1.39 -15.91 7.85
N ASN A 553 1.45 -17.05 7.16
CA ASN A 553 2.65 -17.46 6.44
C ASN A 553 2.35 -17.69 4.97
N THR A 554 3.35 -17.42 4.14
CA THR A 554 3.27 -17.62 2.68
C THR A 554 4.42 -18.51 2.20
N GLY A 555 4.34 -18.93 0.94
CA GLY A 555 5.40 -19.66 0.26
C GLY A 555 6.61 -18.83 -0.15
N PRO A 556 7.74 -19.49 -0.51
CA PRO A 556 8.89 -18.81 -1.12
C PRO A 556 8.73 -18.50 -2.61
N SER A 557 7.77 -19.13 -3.29
CA SER A 557 7.49 -18.96 -4.72
C SER A 557 6.01 -19.19 -5.01
N THR A 558 5.54 -18.66 -6.14
CA THR A 558 4.15 -18.80 -6.61
C THR A 558 3.76 -20.29 -6.77
N PRO A 559 2.52 -20.68 -6.42
CA PRO A 559 1.60 -19.93 -5.59
C PRO A 559 2.12 -19.77 -4.15
N TYR A 560 2.06 -18.54 -3.65
CA TYR A 560 2.38 -18.11 -2.28
C TYR A 560 1.33 -18.54 -1.26
N ALA A 561 0.07 -18.70 -1.68
CA ALA A 561 -1.06 -19.07 -0.84
C ALA A 561 -0.78 -20.32 0.02
N ARG A 562 -1.17 -20.26 1.30
CA ARG A 562 -1.02 -21.36 2.26
C ARG A 562 -2.25 -21.50 3.13
N TRP A 563 -2.52 -22.74 3.52
CA TRP A 563 -3.58 -23.08 4.44
C TRP A 563 -2.97 -23.66 5.72
N ARG A 564 -3.29 -23.07 6.86
CA ARG A 564 -2.80 -23.52 8.17
C ARG A 564 -3.75 -24.57 8.75
N LYS A 565 -3.19 -25.66 9.24
CA LYS A 565 -3.92 -26.76 9.88
C LYS A 565 -3.30 -27.12 11.23
N GLU A 566 -4.13 -27.56 12.17
CA GLU A 566 -3.71 -28.15 13.43
C GLU A 566 -3.88 -29.67 13.36
N ILE A 567 -2.84 -30.40 13.74
CA ILE A 567 -2.75 -31.85 13.77
C ILE A 567 -2.44 -32.23 15.21
N ARG A 568 -3.35 -33.00 15.82
CA ARG A 568 -3.13 -33.58 17.15
C ARG A 568 -2.84 -35.05 16.97
N VAL A 569 -1.70 -35.48 17.52
CA VAL A 569 -1.29 -36.89 17.50
C VAL A 569 -1.21 -37.37 18.93
N ARG A 570 -1.97 -38.42 19.24
CA ARG A 570 -1.84 -39.16 20.48
C ARG A 570 -1.00 -40.40 20.21
N VAL A 571 0.09 -40.52 20.95
CA VAL A 571 1.00 -41.66 20.86
C VAL A 571 0.90 -42.44 22.15
N SER A 572 0.67 -43.74 22.03
CA SER A 572 0.75 -44.70 23.13
C SER A 572 1.92 -45.65 22.86
N ALA A 573 2.75 -45.88 23.88
CA ALA A 573 3.87 -46.80 23.79
C ALA A 573 3.83 -47.80 24.94
N THR A 574 4.05 -49.07 24.60
CA THR A 574 4.22 -50.17 25.56
C THR A 574 5.60 -50.18 26.22
N GLU A 575 6.56 -49.43 25.65
CA GLU A 575 7.95 -49.31 26.10
C GLU A 575 8.42 -47.85 26.04
N THR A 576 9.46 -47.54 26.83
CA THR A 576 10.05 -46.19 26.84
C THR A 576 10.86 -45.99 25.57
N MET A 577 10.44 -45.06 24.71
CA MET A 577 11.09 -44.78 23.43
C MET A 577 11.59 -43.34 23.36
N LYS A 578 12.76 -43.14 22.77
CA LYS A 578 13.32 -41.82 22.41
C LYS A 578 13.58 -41.77 20.91
N GLY A 579 13.03 -40.77 20.23
CA GLY A 579 13.16 -40.68 18.78
C GLY A 579 12.43 -39.49 18.19
N ASN A 580 12.33 -39.47 16.88
CA ASN A 580 11.58 -38.48 16.13
C ASN A 580 10.27 -39.13 15.63
N ILE A 581 9.20 -38.36 15.53
CA ILE A 581 7.95 -38.85 14.94
C ILE A 581 7.83 -38.26 13.54
N ASP A 582 7.78 -39.12 12.53
CA ASP A 582 7.57 -38.70 11.15
C ASP A 582 6.09 -38.87 10.79
N ILE A 583 5.42 -37.75 10.54
CA ILE A 583 4.04 -37.73 10.05
C ILE A 583 4.08 -37.56 8.54
N ALA A 584 3.52 -38.52 7.80
CA ALA A 584 3.33 -38.41 6.36
C ALA A 584 1.87 -38.00 6.06
N LEU A 585 1.68 -36.78 5.53
CA LEU A 585 0.38 -36.35 5.01
C LEU A 585 0.31 -36.69 3.52
N THR A 586 -0.66 -37.51 3.14
CA THR A 586 -0.89 -37.90 1.76
C THR A 586 -2.15 -37.22 1.24
N GLY A 587 -1.99 -36.41 0.20
CA GLY A 587 -3.12 -35.77 -0.47
C GLY A 587 -3.89 -36.75 -1.36
N THR A 588 -5.09 -36.35 -1.81
CA THR A 588 -5.93 -37.16 -2.74
C THR A 588 -5.29 -37.39 -4.11
N ASN A 589 -4.15 -36.74 -4.38
CA ASN A 589 -3.33 -36.92 -5.58
C ASN A 589 -2.14 -37.88 -5.36
N GLY A 590 -2.09 -38.59 -4.23
CA GLY A 590 -1.03 -39.55 -3.89
C GLY A 590 0.29 -38.91 -3.46
N ILE A 591 0.41 -37.58 -3.44
CA ILE A 591 1.65 -36.91 -3.01
C ILE A 591 1.74 -36.95 -1.49
N SER A 592 2.74 -37.67 -0.98
CA SER A 592 3.05 -37.73 0.44
C SER A 592 4.14 -36.72 0.80
N LYS A 593 3.90 -35.90 1.83
CA LYS A 593 4.94 -35.06 2.46
C LYS A 593 5.21 -35.55 3.86
N LYS A 594 6.48 -35.87 4.12
CA LYS A 594 6.98 -36.25 5.44
C LYS A 594 7.27 -35.02 6.29
N TYR A 595 6.95 -35.13 7.56
CA TYR A 595 7.09 -34.09 8.54
C TYR A 595 7.65 -34.67 9.83
N THR A 596 8.90 -34.34 10.12
CA THR A 596 9.57 -34.75 11.33
C THR A 596 9.16 -33.87 12.51
N ILE A 597 8.94 -34.51 13.65
CA ILE A 597 8.75 -33.94 14.98
C ILE A 597 10.06 -34.18 15.75
N ASP A 598 10.69 -33.10 16.19
CA ASP A 598 11.99 -33.15 16.88
C ASP A 598 11.87 -33.70 18.31
N LYS A 599 12.82 -34.58 18.66
CA LYS A 599 13.16 -35.14 19.99
C LYS A 599 11.96 -35.33 20.93
N TRP A 600 11.39 -36.53 20.87
CA TRP A 600 10.33 -36.96 21.75
C TRP A 600 10.81 -38.02 22.75
N SER A 601 10.25 -38.00 23.98
CA SER A 601 10.37 -39.08 24.97
C SER A 601 9.00 -39.43 25.54
N ILE A 602 8.63 -40.73 25.49
CA ILE A 602 7.49 -41.31 26.18
C ILE A 602 7.99 -42.38 27.14
N GLN A 603 7.51 -42.34 28.38
CA GLN A 603 7.72 -43.40 29.37
C GLN A 603 6.64 -44.47 29.22
N LYS A 604 7.01 -45.73 29.45
CA LYS A 604 6.10 -46.89 29.48
C LYS A 604 4.80 -46.59 30.24
N GLY A 605 3.66 -46.89 29.62
CA GLY A 605 2.33 -46.75 30.24
C GLY A 605 1.78 -45.31 30.31
N LYS A 606 2.53 -44.29 29.88
CA LYS A 606 2.05 -42.91 29.86
C LYS A 606 1.50 -42.52 28.48
N LYS A 607 0.28 -41.99 28.47
CA LYS A 607 -0.30 -41.30 27.30
C LYS A 607 0.27 -39.89 27.24
N LYS A 608 0.66 -39.42 26.06
CA LYS A 608 1.15 -38.07 25.85
C LYS A 608 0.52 -37.49 24.59
N GLU A 609 -0.16 -36.35 24.73
CA GLU A 609 -0.80 -35.64 23.63
C GLU A 609 0.16 -34.57 23.09
N GLY A 610 0.46 -34.65 21.80
CA GLY A 610 1.25 -33.64 21.09
C GLY A 610 0.35 -32.77 20.22
N ARG A 611 0.40 -31.45 20.42
CA ARG A 611 -0.30 -30.45 19.59
C ARG A 611 0.68 -29.89 18.57
N TRP A 612 0.36 -30.01 17.27
CA TRP A 612 1.23 -29.55 16.19
C TRP A 612 0.44 -28.72 15.19
N LYS A 613 0.97 -27.59 14.71
CA LYS A 613 0.30 -26.75 13.69
C LYS A 613 1.20 -26.61 12.46
N LYS A 614 0.73 -27.02 11.28
CA LYS A 614 1.57 -27.07 10.05
C LYS A 614 0.85 -26.54 8.79
N LYS A 615 1.66 -26.18 7.80
CA LYS A 615 1.30 -25.43 6.57
C LYS A 615 1.14 -26.36 5.36
N GLU A 616 0.12 -26.15 4.53
CA GLU A 616 -0.05 -26.85 3.25
C GLU A 616 -0.10 -25.91 2.03
N LYS A 617 0.35 -26.42 0.86
CA LYS A 617 0.21 -25.79 -0.47
C LYS A 617 -0.74 -26.66 -1.30
N ARG A 618 -1.84 -26.10 -1.79
CA ARG A 618 -2.76 -26.77 -2.72
C ARG A 618 -2.23 -26.63 -4.16
N LYS A 619 -2.19 -27.71 -4.95
CA LYS A 619 -1.97 -27.62 -6.41
C LYS A 619 -3.32 -27.30 -7.07
N LYS A 620 -3.35 -26.33 -8.00
CA LYS A 620 -4.54 -25.95 -8.77
C LYS A 620 -5.00 -27.16 -9.60
N LYS A 621 -6.27 -27.54 -9.52
CA LYS A 621 -6.88 -28.56 -10.38
C LYS A 621 -7.01 -27.95 -11.78
N GLY A 622 -6.41 -28.57 -12.79
CA GLY A 622 -6.79 -28.34 -14.18
C GLY A 622 -8.24 -28.76 -14.39
N ARG A 623 -8.99 -27.98 -15.17
CA ARG A 623 -10.32 -28.35 -15.67
C ARG A 623 -10.13 -29.49 -16.67
N GLU A 624 -10.66 -30.66 -16.35
CA GLU A 624 -11.31 -31.57 -17.31
C GLU A 624 -12.11 -32.63 -16.54
N GLU A 625 -13.11 -33.17 -17.21
CA GLU A 625 -14.44 -33.45 -16.68
C GLU A 625 -14.64 -34.83 -16.04
N LYS A 626 -15.82 -34.95 -15.42
CA LYS A 626 -16.40 -36.12 -14.75
C LYS A 626 -16.60 -37.29 -15.71
N LYS A 627 -16.10 -38.46 -15.32
CA LYS A 627 -16.66 -39.84 -15.44
C LYS A 627 -15.57 -40.71 -14.80
N GLU A 628 -15.80 -41.50 -13.76
CA GLU A 628 -16.67 -42.65 -13.72
C GLU A 628 -16.67 -43.16 -12.26
N LYS A 629 -17.83 -43.59 -11.77
CA LYS A 629 -18.02 -44.13 -10.43
C LYS A 629 -18.73 -45.46 -10.60
N ARG A 630 -18.00 -46.59 -10.64
CA ARG A 630 -18.44 -47.95 -10.24
C ARG A 630 -17.39 -49.01 -10.56
N GLU A 631 -17.40 -50.07 -9.73
CA GLU A 631 -16.69 -51.37 -9.88
C GLU A 631 -15.16 -51.34 -9.70
N LYS A 632 -14.51 -52.23 -8.93
CA LYS A 632 -14.82 -53.60 -8.50
C LYS A 632 -14.10 -53.87 -7.18
N GLU A 633 -14.83 -54.36 -6.18
CA GLU A 633 -14.25 -55.29 -5.21
C GLU A 633 -13.96 -56.60 -5.95
N ARG A 634 -12.68 -56.96 -6.11
CA ARG A 634 -12.30 -58.35 -6.36
C ARG A 634 -11.09 -58.70 -5.52
N ARG A 635 -11.33 -59.59 -4.55
CA ARG A 635 -10.34 -60.48 -3.99
C ARG A 635 -9.67 -61.25 -5.14
N VAL A 636 -8.35 -61.22 -5.19
CA VAL A 636 -7.54 -62.32 -5.71
C VAL A 636 -6.40 -62.52 -4.72
N GLY A 637 -6.46 -63.63 -4.00
CA GLY A 637 -5.31 -64.18 -3.28
C GLY A 637 -4.45 -64.97 -4.25
N GLY A 638 -3.13 -65.02 -4.01
CA GLY A 638 -2.25 -66.00 -4.64
C GLY A 638 -0.79 -65.56 -4.70
N GLY A 639 0.03 -66.03 -3.73
CA GLY A 639 1.52 -66.14 -3.74
C GLY A 639 2.32 -64.83 -3.89
N GLU A 640 3.38 -64.53 -3.14
CA GLU A 640 4.47 -65.41 -2.70
C GLU A 640 5.12 -64.79 -1.45
N LYS A 641 5.30 -65.59 -0.38
CA LYS A 641 5.88 -65.12 0.89
C LYS A 641 7.41 -65.15 0.82
N THR A 642 8.05 -63.99 0.69
CA THR A 642 9.39 -63.77 1.22
C THR A 642 9.27 -63.09 2.59
N LYS A 643 9.44 -63.88 3.66
CA LYS A 643 9.53 -63.37 5.04
C LYS A 643 10.81 -62.55 5.20
N LYS A 644 10.71 -61.22 5.15
CA LYS A 644 11.53 -60.34 5.97
C LYS A 644 10.68 -59.92 7.16
N GLU A 645 10.96 -60.49 8.32
CA GLU A 645 10.42 -60.02 9.59
C GLU A 645 10.86 -58.57 9.81
N HIS A 646 9.98 -57.62 9.53
CA HIS A 646 10.02 -56.31 10.16
C HIS A 646 9.17 -56.39 11.41
N ARG A 647 9.82 -56.39 12.57
CA ARG A 647 9.15 -56.15 13.86
C ARG A 647 8.39 -54.84 13.76
N GLN A 648 7.05 -54.91 13.75
CA GLN A 648 6.21 -53.73 13.99
C GLN A 648 6.32 -53.37 15.48
N PRO A 649 6.61 -52.11 15.85
CA PRO A 649 6.43 -51.69 17.23
C PRO A 649 4.93 -51.58 17.52
N ASN A 650 4.48 -52.30 18.56
CA ASN A 650 3.13 -52.25 19.13
C ASN A 650 2.82 -50.84 19.70
N SER A 651 2.52 -49.87 18.84
CA SER A 651 2.07 -48.54 19.24
C SER A 651 0.77 -48.18 18.54
N LEU A 652 -0.26 -47.88 19.32
CA LEU A 652 -1.53 -47.35 18.81
C LEU A 652 -1.38 -45.83 18.69
N VAL A 653 -1.51 -45.32 17.46
CA VAL A 653 -1.53 -43.89 17.16
C VAL A 653 -2.95 -43.49 16.81
N GLU A 654 -3.65 -42.83 17.74
CA GLU A 654 -4.95 -42.21 17.45
C GLU A 654 -4.75 -40.77 16.99
N THR A 655 -5.41 -40.40 15.89
CA THR A 655 -5.36 -39.04 15.33
C THR A 655 -6.76 -38.44 15.28
N SER A 656 -6.89 -37.25 15.85
CA SER A 656 -8.15 -36.49 15.89
C SER A 656 -7.98 -35.15 15.18
N TYR A 657 -8.98 -34.78 14.36
CA TYR A 657 -8.93 -33.60 13.49
C TYR A 657 -9.81 -32.46 14.03
N LEU A 658 -9.28 -31.24 14.10
CA LEU A 658 -10.10 -30.02 14.21
C LEU A 658 -10.02 -29.25 12.89
N PHE A 659 -11.15 -29.16 12.19
CA PHE A 659 -11.29 -28.37 10.98
C PHE A 659 -11.91 -27.01 11.29
N SER A 660 -11.41 -25.94 10.66
CA SER A 660 -12.17 -24.71 10.51
C SER A 660 -13.40 -25.02 9.63
N LYS A 661 -14.60 -24.65 10.09
CA LYS A 661 -15.91 -24.98 9.47
C LYS A 661 -16.10 -24.50 8.02
N ARG A 662 -15.13 -23.84 7.39
CA ARG A 662 -15.20 -23.36 5.99
C ARG A 662 -14.36 -24.14 4.97
N THR A 663 -13.79 -25.31 5.31
CA THR A 663 -12.93 -26.07 4.38
C THR A 663 -13.31 -27.55 4.23
N LEU A 664 -14.61 -27.85 4.17
CA LEU A 664 -15.15 -29.21 4.02
C LEU A 664 -15.58 -29.50 2.58
N ALA A 665 -14.61 -29.54 1.66
CA ALA A 665 -14.76 -30.19 0.35
C ALA A 665 -13.39 -30.34 -0.32
N CYS A 666 -12.56 -31.31 0.11
CA CYS A 666 -11.54 -31.93 -0.79
C CYS A 666 -10.63 -33.03 -0.18
N PHE A 667 -10.76 -33.45 1.08
CA PHE A 667 -9.85 -34.48 1.62
C PHE A 667 -10.61 -35.68 2.16
N GLN A 668 -10.58 -36.78 1.42
CA GLN A 668 -10.89 -38.12 1.93
C GLN A 668 -9.57 -38.92 1.99
N LYS A 669 -9.22 -39.34 3.21
CA LYS A 669 -8.48 -40.55 3.63
C LYS A 669 -7.03 -40.76 3.16
N HIS A 670 -6.09 -40.59 4.12
CA HIS A 670 -5.18 -41.62 4.69
C HIS A 670 -3.93 -40.92 5.29
N LEU A 671 -3.77 -40.99 6.62
CA LEU A 671 -2.57 -40.57 7.34
C LEU A 671 -1.80 -41.82 7.75
N ILE A 672 -0.51 -41.88 7.43
CA ILE A 672 0.39 -42.93 7.93
C ILE A 672 1.43 -42.25 8.81
N ALA A 673 1.40 -42.57 10.11
CA ALA A 673 2.41 -42.12 11.06
C ALA A 673 3.46 -43.21 11.19
N TYR A 674 4.73 -42.84 11.02
CA TYR A 674 5.86 -43.74 11.22
C TYR A 674 6.62 -43.27 12.47
N VAL A 675 6.83 -44.18 13.42
CA VAL A 675 7.70 -43.95 14.57
C VAL A 675 9.04 -44.59 14.24
N SER A 676 10.08 -43.77 14.09
CA SER A 676 11.47 -44.24 13.95
C SER A 676 12.21 -43.97 15.26
N GLY A 677 12.60 -45.03 15.96
CA GLY A 677 13.26 -44.94 17.27
C GLY A 677 14.15 -46.15 17.55
N VAL A 678 15.22 -45.90 18.30
CA VAL A 678 16.15 -46.89 18.86
C VAL A 678 15.68 -47.31 20.24
#